data_AF-A0A4U9XJL2-F1
#
_entry.id   AF-A0A4U9XJL2-F1
#
_cell.length_a   1.000
_cell.length_b   1.000
_cell.length_c   1.000
_cell.angle_alpha   90.00
_cell.angle_beta   90.00
_cell.angle_gamma   90.00
#
_symmetry.space_group_name_H-M   'P 1'
#
loop_
_entity.id
_entity.type
_entity.pdbx_description
1 polymer ?
#
loop_
_entity_poly.entity_id
_entity_poly.type
_entity_poly.pdbx_seq_one_letter_code
_entity_poly.pdbx_strand_id
1 'polypeptide(L)'
;MKNGKWLAAIGIAILSVSTLAACSNGSSKDSKSKNYSYVYATDPDTLDYLVSGRSTTSEIIQNSVDGLMEYDNMGNLVPSVAKSWTVSKDGLTYTYKIRKDSKWYTADGEEYANVTANDFVAGLKHAADKGSDALYLVQDSIKGLGDYVEGKTKDFSTVGVKAIDKNTLQYTLNKPESFWNSKLTYGILSPVNADFLKSKGKDFGKASDPSSILYNGPFLISSLTSKSSIEFVKNENYWDKKDVHVDGVQLTYYDGQDQESLFRNFDKGAYSAARLFPTTPSYKKVKKNYGDNIIYAPQKSNTYYATFNLNRTAYDHTKKTSDKQKDDTRKAVLNKDFRQALTFGFNRKSYTAQTAGEDGAGKSLRNTLVPPAFVQIDGHDFGKTVEKELANYGEQWKDVNLADAQDGLYNPEKAKKQMDKAKKALEAQGVQFPIHLDMPQDQTASGLMQQAQSMKQSIEKSLGKENVVIDIIELNTDTYNNITYMAETTNQQDWDLSTASGWSPDHADPSSYLDIFNPTMASAQTKFIGLNPIKDVAIANEAGLEEFTRLDGDAGHITDNQDERFKKYAQAQAALTDSAVYIPTYSLGGTPSITKVVPFTGAFGWSGNKSDASTFYKYMKLQDKPVTSKDYNKALKKWKKDKEKSNEKYAESLEKHIEK
;
A
#
# COMPACT_ATOMS: atom_id res chain seq x y z
N MET A 1 -57.19 -40.79 -50.13
CA MET A 1 -58.24 -41.50 -49.34
C MET A 1 -58.08 -41.13 -47.87
N LYS A 2 -59.18 -40.75 -47.20
CA LYS A 2 -59.49 -40.76 -45.73
C LYS A 2 -58.33 -40.52 -44.73
N ASN A 3 -58.29 -39.38 -44.02
CA ASN A 3 -58.87 -39.12 -42.66
C ASN A 3 -58.13 -39.87 -41.52
N GLY A 4 -57.59 -39.30 -40.44
CA GLY A 4 -57.43 -37.92 -39.90
C GLY A 4 -56.31 -37.94 -38.82
N LYS A 5 -56.09 -36.99 -37.89
CA LYS A 5 -56.80 -35.77 -37.44
C LYS A 5 -55.79 -34.71 -36.89
N TRP A 6 -56.28 -33.46 -36.76
CA TRP A 6 -56.05 -32.38 -35.77
C TRP A 6 -55.01 -32.55 -34.63
N LEU A 7 -54.28 -31.52 -34.15
CA LEU A 7 -54.49 -30.03 -34.12
C LEU A 7 -53.15 -29.24 -34.15
N ALA A 8 -53.19 -27.90 -34.25
CA ALA A 8 -52.03 -27.00 -34.39
C ALA A 8 -51.90 -25.92 -33.28
N ALA A 9 -50.68 -25.45 -33.00
CA ALA A 9 -50.24 -24.13 -32.45
C ALA A 9 -48.74 -24.28 -32.07
N ILE A 10 -47.76 -23.43 -32.44
CA ILE A 10 -47.57 -21.98 -32.23
C ILE A 10 -47.50 -21.57 -30.75
N GLY A 11 -46.27 -21.22 -30.31
CA GLY A 11 -45.95 -20.39 -29.15
C GLY A 11 -44.49 -19.93 -29.32
N ILE A 12 -44.18 -18.69 -29.71
CA ILE A 12 -44.38 -17.38 -29.05
C ILE A 12 -43.49 -17.23 -27.81
N ALA A 13 -42.53 -16.31 -27.92
CA ALA A 13 -41.84 -15.71 -26.79
C ALA A 13 -42.66 -14.53 -26.23
N ILE A 14 -42.73 -14.38 -24.90
CA ILE A 14 -42.85 -13.10 -24.18
C ILE A 14 -42.79 -13.30 -22.65
N LEU A 15 -42.11 -12.35 -21.98
CA LEU A 15 -42.00 -12.01 -20.55
C LEU A 15 -42.64 -12.88 -19.44
N SER A 16 -41.91 -12.94 -18.31
CA SER A 16 -42.48 -12.77 -16.96
C SER A 16 -41.57 -11.90 -16.09
N VAL A 17 -41.96 -10.64 -15.88
CA VAL A 17 -41.48 -9.81 -14.76
C VAL A 17 -42.36 -10.08 -13.53
N SER A 18 -41.80 -9.89 -12.33
CA SER A 18 -42.47 -9.80 -11.02
C SER A 18 -43.22 -11.01 -10.46
N THR A 19 -42.79 -11.46 -9.28
CA THR A 19 -43.68 -11.51 -8.10
C THR A 19 -42.97 -10.88 -6.89
N LEU A 20 -43.54 -9.80 -6.38
CA LEU A 20 -43.17 -9.19 -5.11
C LEU A 20 -44.22 -9.58 -4.06
N ALA A 21 -43.80 -9.74 -2.80
CA ALA A 21 -44.60 -9.63 -1.58
C ALA A 21 -45.96 -10.38 -1.48
N ALA A 22 -46.00 -11.46 -0.69
CA ALA A 22 -47.01 -11.65 0.38
C ALA A 22 -46.74 -12.90 1.25
N CYS A 23 -46.17 -12.69 2.45
CA CYS A 23 -46.45 -13.50 3.64
C CYS A 23 -46.05 -12.73 4.90
N SER A 24 -46.84 -11.71 5.23
CA SER A 24 -46.76 -11.01 6.51
C SER A 24 -47.49 -11.79 7.60
N ASN A 25 -46.78 -12.72 8.25
CA ASN A 25 -46.92 -13.10 9.68
C ASN A 25 -46.21 -14.43 9.92
N GLY A 26 -45.07 -14.39 10.61
CA GLY A 26 -44.29 -15.61 10.88
C GLY A 26 -42.94 -15.31 11.49
N SER A 27 -42.92 -14.71 12.69
CA SER A 27 -41.76 -14.60 13.59
C SER A 27 -40.42 -14.20 12.96
N SER A 28 -39.99 -12.95 13.20
CA SER A 28 -38.64 -12.48 12.93
C SER A 28 -37.56 -13.40 13.54
N LYS A 29 -36.97 -14.26 12.71
CA LYS A 29 -35.63 -14.79 12.94
C LYS A 29 -34.65 -13.88 12.22
N ASP A 30 -33.80 -13.20 12.97
CA ASP A 30 -32.68 -12.42 12.44
C ASP A 30 -31.75 -13.33 11.63
N SER A 31 -31.94 -13.38 10.30
CA SER A 31 -30.92 -13.89 9.39
C SER A 31 -29.85 -12.82 9.24
N LYS A 32 -28.91 -12.79 10.20
CA LYS A 32 -27.74 -11.91 10.14
C LYS A 32 -27.04 -12.10 8.81
N SER A 33 -26.93 -11.05 8.00
CA SER A 33 -26.19 -11.15 6.74
C SER A 33 -24.72 -11.35 7.05
N LYS A 34 -24.21 -12.51 6.67
CA LYS A 34 -22.79 -12.86 6.79
C LYS A 34 -22.00 -12.61 5.50
N ASN A 35 -22.63 -12.04 4.48
CA ASN A 35 -21.95 -11.70 3.23
C ASN A 35 -21.44 -10.26 3.29
N TYR A 36 -20.17 -10.06 2.95
CA TYR A 36 -19.60 -8.73 2.81
C TYR A 36 -19.73 -8.26 1.37
N SER A 37 -20.37 -7.10 1.15
CA SER A 37 -20.56 -6.52 -0.18
C SER A 37 -19.93 -5.14 -0.27
N TYR A 38 -19.05 -4.92 -1.25
CA TYR A 38 -18.47 -3.60 -1.51
C TYR A 38 -18.00 -3.45 -2.97
N VAL A 39 -16.98 -2.65 -3.24
CA VAL A 39 -16.48 -2.35 -4.57
C VAL A 39 -15.01 -2.73 -4.77
N TYR A 40 -14.62 -2.91 -6.02
CA TYR A 40 -13.24 -2.99 -6.50
C TYR A 40 -13.06 -2.03 -7.69
N ALA A 41 -11.84 -1.52 -7.93
CA ALA A 41 -11.61 -0.44 -8.90
C ALA A 41 -10.88 -0.86 -10.19
N THR A 42 -10.15 -1.97 -10.15
CA THR A 42 -9.32 -2.44 -11.28
C THR A 42 -9.33 -3.96 -11.31
N ASP A 43 -9.51 -4.55 -12.49
CA ASP A 43 -9.39 -6.00 -12.68
C ASP A 43 -7.92 -6.45 -12.50
N PRO A 44 -7.66 -7.72 -12.14
CA PRO A 44 -6.31 -8.27 -12.18
C PRO A 44 -5.89 -8.55 -13.63
N ASP A 45 -4.64 -8.23 -13.98
CA ASP A 45 -4.07 -8.61 -15.29
C ASP A 45 -3.80 -10.12 -15.39
N THR A 46 -3.67 -10.79 -14.24
CA THR A 46 -3.40 -12.22 -14.08
C THR A 46 -3.83 -12.71 -12.70
N LEU A 47 -4.19 -13.99 -12.57
CA LEU A 47 -4.34 -14.70 -11.30
C LEU A 47 -3.04 -15.43 -10.89
N ASP A 48 -1.97 -15.34 -11.69
CA ASP A 48 -0.64 -15.84 -11.34
C ASP A 48 0.03 -14.91 -10.31
N TYR A 49 -0.15 -15.26 -9.05
CA TYR A 49 0.40 -14.58 -7.87
C TYR A 49 1.91 -14.74 -7.71
N LEU A 50 2.55 -15.63 -8.46
CA LEU A 50 4.00 -15.84 -8.39
C LEU A 50 4.74 -14.83 -9.28
N VAL A 51 4.12 -14.42 -10.39
CA VAL A 51 4.72 -13.53 -11.40
C VAL A 51 4.30 -12.07 -11.27
N SER A 52 3.13 -11.79 -10.67
CA SER A 52 2.62 -10.43 -10.51
C SER A 52 2.90 -9.86 -9.13
N GLY A 53 3.65 -8.74 -9.09
CA GLY A 53 3.83 -7.92 -7.89
C GLY A 53 2.74 -6.88 -7.67
N ARG A 54 1.68 -6.86 -8.48
CA ARG A 54 0.67 -5.78 -8.49
C ARG A 54 -0.40 -5.98 -7.43
N SER A 55 -0.80 -4.89 -6.76
CA SER A 55 -1.88 -4.90 -5.76
C SER A 55 -3.21 -5.40 -6.32
N THR A 56 -3.51 -5.11 -7.60
CA THR A 56 -4.71 -5.61 -8.30
C THR A 56 -4.78 -7.14 -8.34
N THR A 57 -3.63 -7.83 -8.40
CA THR A 57 -3.55 -9.28 -8.28
C THR A 57 -3.60 -9.72 -6.82
N SER A 58 -2.81 -9.10 -5.93
CA SER A 58 -2.69 -9.57 -4.55
C SER A 58 -3.95 -9.36 -3.71
N GLU A 59 -4.71 -8.28 -3.89
CA GLU A 59 -5.98 -8.04 -3.19
C GLU A 59 -7.00 -9.17 -3.38
N ILE A 60 -6.97 -9.82 -4.55
CA ILE A 60 -7.84 -10.95 -4.90
C ILE A 60 -7.22 -12.26 -4.41
N ILE A 61 -5.99 -12.56 -4.84
CA ILE A 61 -5.41 -13.89 -4.62
C ILE A 61 -5.03 -14.15 -3.17
N GLN A 62 -4.68 -13.14 -2.38
CA GLN A 62 -4.34 -13.36 -0.96
C GLN A 62 -5.51 -13.94 -0.15
N ASN A 63 -6.75 -13.73 -0.58
CA ASN A 63 -7.93 -14.33 0.06
C ASN A 63 -8.13 -15.80 -0.32
N SER A 64 -7.41 -16.27 -1.33
CA SER A 64 -7.54 -17.58 -2.01
C SER A 64 -6.33 -18.50 -1.78
N VAL A 65 -5.14 -17.92 -1.57
CA VAL A 65 -3.87 -18.62 -1.39
C VAL A 65 -3.17 -18.13 -0.12
N ASP A 66 -2.69 -19.08 0.68
CA ASP A 66 -1.90 -18.86 1.89
C ASP A 66 -0.43 -19.27 1.68
N GLY A 67 0.48 -18.38 2.08
CA GLY A 67 1.92 -18.64 2.21
C GLY A 67 2.29 -19.19 3.59
N LEU A 68 3.58 -19.16 3.93
CA LEU A 68 4.08 -19.70 5.20
C LEU A 68 3.59 -18.92 6.42
N MET A 69 3.51 -17.60 6.30
CA MET A 69 3.19 -16.65 7.37
C MET A 69 2.02 -15.74 6.97
N GLU A 70 1.30 -15.21 7.95
CA GLU A 70 0.29 -14.18 7.78
C GLU A 70 0.28 -13.20 8.96
N TYR A 71 -0.46 -12.10 8.84
CA TYR A 71 -0.70 -11.19 9.95
C TYR A 71 -1.98 -11.54 10.71
N ASP A 72 -1.90 -11.54 12.04
CA ASP A 72 -3.08 -11.57 12.91
C ASP A 72 -3.83 -10.21 12.92
N ASN A 73 -4.89 -10.07 13.72
CA ASN A 73 -5.61 -8.81 13.86
C ASN A 73 -4.96 -7.80 14.83
N MET A 74 -3.73 -8.05 15.28
CA MET A 74 -2.97 -7.18 16.18
C MET A 74 -1.72 -6.59 15.51
N GLY A 75 -1.11 -7.26 14.53
CA GLY A 75 0.14 -6.83 13.91
C GLY A 75 1.28 -7.85 13.94
N ASN A 76 1.03 -9.06 14.44
CA ASN A 76 2.05 -10.08 14.63
C ASN A 76 2.10 -11.01 13.40
N LEU A 77 3.30 -11.34 12.94
CA LEU A 77 3.50 -12.35 11.90
C LEU A 77 3.40 -13.74 12.52
N VAL A 78 2.28 -14.41 12.27
CA VAL A 78 1.94 -15.72 12.81
C VAL A 78 2.07 -16.80 11.74
N PRO A 79 2.32 -18.08 12.12
CA PRO A 79 2.33 -19.18 11.16
C PRO A 79 0.98 -19.37 10.47
N SER A 80 0.99 -19.52 9.14
CA SER A 80 -0.17 -19.83 8.30
C SER A 80 -0.08 -21.25 7.74
N VAL A 81 0.48 -21.48 6.54
CA VAL A 81 0.80 -22.84 6.06
C VAL A 81 1.95 -23.47 6.86
N ALA A 82 2.84 -22.66 7.42
CA ALA A 82 3.77 -23.12 8.45
C ALA A 82 3.02 -23.43 9.76
N LYS A 83 3.50 -24.43 10.50
CA LYS A 83 3.11 -24.74 11.88
C LYS A 83 4.07 -24.12 12.89
N SER A 84 5.34 -24.04 12.53
CA SER A 84 6.44 -23.50 13.33
C SER A 84 7.65 -23.25 12.44
N TRP A 85 8.57 -22.39 12.88
CA TRP A 85 9.86 -22.16 12.21
C TRP A 85 11.02 -22.12 13.22
N THR A 86 12.24 -22.35 12.73
CA THR A 86 13.50 -22.05 13.44
C THR A 86 14.41 -21.19 12.58
N VAL A 87 15.35 -20.51 13.22
CA VAL A 87 16.37 -19.64 12.62
C VAL A 87 17.73 -20.04 13.17
N SER A 88 18.73 -20.23 12.30
CA SER A 88 20.10 -20.52 12.72
C SER A 88 20.71 -19.33 13.50
N LYS A 89 21.73 -19.61 14.33
CA LYS A 89 22.39 -18.58 15.18
C LYS A 89 23.03 -17.43 14.40
N ASP A 90 23.38 -17.65 13.15
CA ASP A 90 23.92 -16.63 12.23
C ASP A 90 22.83 -15.84 11.48
N GLY A 91 21.55 -16.15 11.69
CA GLY A 91 20.43 -15.50 11.01
C GLY A 91 20.29 -15.83 9.51
N LEU A 92 21.09 -16.77 8.98
CA LEU A 92 21.15 -17.06 7.54
C LEU A 92 20.20 -18.18 7.10
N THR A 93 19.84 -19.11 7.96
CA THR A 93 19.05 -20.30 7.61
C THR A 93 17.73 -20.31 8.38
N TYR A 94 16.62 -20.34 7.64
CA TYR A 94 15.28 -20.41 8.20
C TYR A 94 14.62 -21.75 7.82
N THR A 95 14.17 -22.51 8.81
CA THR A 95 13.55 -23.84 8.59
C THR A 95 12.10 -23.85 9.05
N TYR A 96 11.15 -24.13 8.14
CA TYR A 96 9.71 -24.13 8.37
C TYR A 96 9.17 -25.56 8.38
N LYS A 97 8.32 -25.88 9.36
CA LYS A 97 7.55 -27.13 9.40
C LYS A 97 6.15 -26.86 8.88
N ILE A 98 5.80 -27.42 7.72
CA ILE A 98 4.50 -27.24 7.05
C ILE A 98 3.43 -28.09 7.74
N ARG A 99 2.20 -27.56 7.83
CA ARG A 99 1.05 -28.25 8.41
C ARG A 99 0.62 -29.44 7.54
N LYS A 100 0.34 -30.59 8.16
CA LYS A 100 -0.02 -31.84 7.45
C LYS A 100 -1.47 -31.88 6.93
N ASP A 101 -2.29 -30.98 7.45
CA ASP A 101 -3.70 -30.78 7.14
C ASP A 101 -3.93 -29.52 6.27
N SER A 102 -2.87 -28.94 5.70
CA SER A 102 -2.98 -27.96 4.62
C SER A 102 -3.09 -28.67 3.28
N LYS A 103 -4.11 -28.33 2.50
CA LYS A 103 -4.44 -28.98 1.22
C LYS A 103 -4.79 -27.96 0.13
N TRP A 104 -4.61 -28.40 -1.10
CA TRP A 104 -5.05 -27.74 -2.31
C TRP A 104 -6.47 -28.16 -2.68
N TYR A 105 -7.25 -27.20 -3.13
CA TYR A 105 -8.62 -27.34 -3.61
C TYR A 105 -8.79 -26.69 -4.99
N THR A 106 -9.74 -27.17 -5.76
CA THR A 106 -10.21 -26.55 -7.01
C THR A 106 -11.18 -25.39 -6.73
N ALA A 107 -11.57 -24.64 -7.76
CA ALA A 107 -12.49 -23.49 -7.61
C ALA A 107 -13.90 -23.86 -7.13
N ASP A 108 -14.34 -25.09 -7.40
CA ASP A 108 -15.56 -25.73 -6.90
C ASP A 108 -15.39 -26.44 -5.54
N GLY A 109 -14.17 -26.43 -4.98
CA GLY A 109 -13.89 -26.89 -3.62
C GLY A 109 -13.55 -28.38 -3.48
N GLU A 110 -13.33 -29.09 -4.58
CA GLU A 110 -12.86 -30.48 -4.55
C GLU A 110 -11.40 -30.55 -4.07
N GLU A 111 -11.06 -31.57 -3.27
CA GLU A 111 -9.70 -31.79 -2.77
C GLU A 111 -8.78 -32.30 -3.89
N TYR A 112 -7.68 -31.58 -4.15
CA TYR A 112 -6.73 -31.93 -5.21
C TYR A 112 -5.49 -32.66 -4.68
N ALA A 113 -4.81 -32.10 -3.67
CA ALA A 113 -3.57 -32.64 -3.10
C ALA A 113 -3.27 -32.07 -1.71
N ASN A 114 -2.32 -32.65 -0.97
CA ASN A 114 -1.75 -31.97 0.21
C ASN A 114 -0.76 -30.87 -0.23
N VAL A 115 -0.64 -29.79 0.53
CA VAL A 115 0.41 -28.78 0.32
C VAL A 115 1.75 -29.34 0.84
N THR A 116 2.82 -29.20 0.06
CA THR A 116 4.14 -29.76 0.39
C THR A 116 5.27 -28.73 0.32
N ALA A 117 6.42 -29.05 0.91
CA ALA A 117 7.63 -28.21 0.78
C ALA A 117 8.10 -28.06 -0.68
N ASN A 118 7.85 -29.05 -1.54
CA ASN A 118 8.18 -28.96 -2.96
C ASN A 118 7.35 -27.88 -3.68
N ASP A 119 6.14 -27.58 -3.18
CA ASP A 119 5.26 -26.59 -3.81
C ASP A 119 5.84 -25.17 -3.68
N PHE A 120 6.56 -24.88 -2.59
CA PHE A 120 7.29 -23.62 -2.40
C PHE A 120 8.56 -23.52 -3.25
N VAL A 121 9.29 -24.64 -3.40
CA VAL A 121 10.44 -24.74 -4.31
C VAL A 121 9.98 -24.51 -5.77
N ALA A 122 8.86 -25.13 -6.16
CA ALA A 122 8.24 -24.96 -7.47
C ALA A 122 7.74 -23.52 -7.70
N GLY A 123 7.14 -22.90 -6.68
CA GLY A 123 6.63 -21.52 -6.73
C GLY A 123 7.74 -20.52 -7.03
N LEU A 124 8.81 -20.52 -6.22
CA LEU A 124 9.95 -19.63 -6.45
C LEU A 124 10.64 -19.92 -7.80
N LYS A 125 10.73 -21.19 -8.21
CA LYS A 125 11.31 -21.54 -9.52
C LYS A 125 10.48 -20.96 -10.66
N HIS A 126 9.15 -21.10 -10.62
CA HIS A 126 8.27 -20.54 -11.64
C HIS A 126 8.36 -19.01 -11.68
N ALA A 127 8.38 -18.34 -10.53
CA ALA A 127 8.58 -16.89 -10.46
C ALA A 127 9.91 -16.44 -11.11
N ALA A 128 11.01 -17.17 -10.86
CA ALA A 128 12.31 -16.89 -11.47
C ALA A 128 12.33 -17.20 -12.97
N ASP A 129 11.83 -18.37 -13.40
CA ASP A 129 11.76 -18.80 -14.80
C ASP A 129 10.89 -17.87 -15.68
N LYS A 130 9.91 -17.18 -15.06
CA LYS A 130 8.99 -16.25 -15.74
C LYS A 130 9.40 -14.78 -15.64
N GLY A 131 10.45 -14.44 -14.88
CA GLY A 131 10.85 -13.06 -14.66
C GLY A 131 9.80 -12.24 -13.90
N SER A 132 9.36 -12.76 -12.75
CA SER A 132 8.33 -12.12 -11.90
C SER A 132 8.64 -10.66 -11.58
N ASP A 133 7.62 -9.78 -11.73
CA ASP A 133 7.66 -8.36 -11.35
C ASP A 133 8.03 -8.17 -9.86
N ALA A 134 7.87 -9.21 -9.03
CA ALA A 134 8.16 -9.21 -7.60
C ALA A 134 9.57 -9.73 -7.23
N LEU A 135 10.43 -10.07 -8.19
CA LEU A 135 11.77 -10.63 -7.91
C LEU A 135 12.64 -9.72 -7.03
N TYR A 136 12.53 -8.40 -7.19
CA TYR A 136 13.31 -7.41 -6.42
C TYR A 136 13.15 -7.56 -4.90
N LEU A 137 12.04 -8.12 -4.41
CA LEU A 137 11.78 -8.35 -2.99
C LEU A 137 12.69 -9.41 -2.36
N VAL A 138 13.19 -10.36 -3.17
CA VAL A 138 13.79 -11.62 -2.71
C VAL A 138 15.09 -12.01 -3.43
N GLN A 139 15.40 -11.43 -4.59
CA GLN A 139 16.53 -11.79 -5.43
C GLN A 139 17.87 -11.66 -4.70
N ASP A 140 18.07 -10.56 -3.98
CA ASP A 140 19.28 -10.29 -3.19
C ASP A 140 19.22 -10.93 -1.79
N SER A 141 18.04 -11.35 -1.34
CA SER A 141 17.85 -12.01 -0.04
C SER A 141 18.21 -13.49 -0.11
N ILE A 142 17.69 -14.23 -1.10
CA ILE A 142 17.84 -15.69 -1.19
C ILE A 142 19.18 -16.05 -1.85
N LYS A 143 19.93 -16.94 -1.21
CA LYS A 143 21.24 -17.36 -1.69
C LYS A 143 21.19 -17.93 -3.10
N GLY A 144 22.02 -17.41 -4.02
CA GLY A 144 22.10 -17.87 -5.41
C GLY A 144 20.90 -17.53 -6.31
N LEU A 145 19.85 -16.86 -5.82
CA LEU A 145 18.70 -16.51 -6.66
C LEU A 145 19.07 -15.48 -7.74
N GLY A 146 19.81 -14.43 -7.38
CA GLY A 146 20.35 -13.46 -8.36
C GLY A 146 21.16 -14.12 -9.48
N ASP A 147 22.09 -15.02 -9.15
CA ASP A 147 22.91 -15.73 -10.15
C ASP A 147 22.08 -16.63 -11.09
N TYR A 148 20.94 -17.15 -10.63
CA TYR A 148 20.00 -17.91 -11.47
C TYR A 148 19.19 -16.98 -12.39
N VAL A 149 18.62 -15.90 -11.84
CA VAL A 149 17.84 -14.90 -12.60
C VAL A 149 18.69 -14.22 -13.67
N GLU A 150 19.95 -13.88 -13.34
CA GLU A 150 20.92 -13.30 -14.27
C GLU A 150 21.51 -14.33 -15.26
N GLY A 151 21.14 -15.60 -15.15
CA GLY A 151 21.57 -16.66 -16.06
C GLY A 151 23.03 -17.10 -15.93
N LYS A 152 23.75 -16.68 -14.86
CA LYS A 152 25.10 -17.17 -14.54
C LYS A 152 25.09 -18.66 -14.19
N THR A 153 23.98 -19.15 -13.66
CA THR A 153 23.66 -20.58 -13.52
C THR A 153 22.28 -20.90 -14.10
N LYS A 154 22.12 -22.11 -14.61
CA LYS A 154 20.82 -22.69 -15.01
C LYS A 154 20.35 -23.80 -14.06
N ASP A 155 21.14 -24.09 -13.03
CA ASP A 155 20.82 -25.11 -12.04
C ASP A 155 20.13 -24.48 -10.83
N PHE A 156 18.80 -24.64 -10.76
CA PHE A 156 18.00 -24.12 -9.65
C PHE A 156 18.32 -24.78 -8.31
N SER A 157 19.02 -25.94 -8.28
CA SER A 157 19.44 -26.57 -7.01
C SER A 157 20.50 -25.78 -6.25
N THR A 158 21.13 -24.81 -6.93
CA THR A 158 22.03 -23.81 -6.32
C THR A 158 21.30 -22.70 -5.56
N VAL A 159 20.00 -22.51 -5.81
CA VAL A 159 19.17 -21.52 -5.12
C VAL A 159 18.85 -21.97 -3.69
N GLY A 160 18.89 -21.04 -2.75
CA GLY A 160 18.68 -21.23 -1.31
C GLY A 160 17.24 -21.49 -0.91
N VAL A 161 16.51 -22.36 -1.62
CA VAL A 161 15.19 -22.89 -1.21
C VAL A 161 15.19 -24.41 -1.37
N LYS A 162 14.93 -25.15 -0.28
CA LYS A 162 15.05 -26.62 -0.27
C LYS A 162 13.95 -27.30 0.52
N ALA A 163 13.28 -28.26 -0.10
CA ALA A 163 12.46 -29.24 0.59
C ALA A 163 13.37 -30.30 1.21
N ILE A 164 13.57 -30.24 2.53
CA ILE A 164 14.34 -31.24 3.29
C ILE A 164 13.54 -32.55 3.40
N ASP A 165 12.23 -32.43 3.56
CA ASP A 165 11.25 -33.51 3.43
C ASP A 165 9.90 -32.92 2.98
N LYS A 166 8.87 -33.76 2.78
CA LYS A 166 7.53 -33.33 2.31
C LYS A 166 6.91 -32.19 3.13
N ASN A 167 7.22 -32.08 4.42
CA ASN A 167 6.69 -31.07 5.34
C ASN A 167 7.79 -30.22 6.00
N THR A 168 9.03 -30.22 5.49
CA THR A 168 10.12 -29.35 5.98
C THR A 168 10.70 -28.56 4.82
N LEU A 169 10.51 -27.25 4.84
CA LEU A 169 11.09 -26.31 3.89
C LEU A 169 12.20 -25.52 4.57
N GLN A 170 13.30 -25.27 3.86
CA GLN A 170 14.41 -24.46 4.33
C GLN A 170 14.72 -23.36 3.32
N TYR A 171 14.93 -22.14 3.81
CA TYR A 171 15.55 -21.04 3.06
C TYR A 171 16.95 -20.76 3.60
N THR A 172 17.86 -20.38 2.71
CA THR A 172 19.19 -19.86 3.05
C THR A 172 19.35 -18.48 2.42
N LEU A 173 19.70 -17.50 3.23
CA LEU A 173 19.85 -16.10 2.83
C LEU A 173 21.31 -15.74 2.52
N ASN A 174 21.51 -14.64 1.80
CA ASN A 174 22.83 -14.05 1.54
C ASN A 174 23.38 -13.29 2.77
N LYS A 175 22.49 -12.69 3.56
CA LYS A 175 22.78 -11.91 4.77
C LYS A 175 21.65 -12.10 5.79
N PRO A 176 21.87 -11.79 7.08
CA PRO A 176 20.81 -11.84 8.09
C PRO A 176 19.74 -10.78 7.77
N GLU A 177 18.47 -11.20 7.70
CA GLU A 177 17.32 -10.31 7.57
C GLU A 177 16.33 -10.61 8.70
N SER A 178 16.32 -9.79 9.77
CA SER A 178 15.40 -9.97 10.91
C SER A 178 13.93 -9.85 10.52
N PHE A 179 13.65 -9.11 9.44
CA PHE A 179 12.33 -8.93 8.84
C PHE A 179 11.96 -9.99 7.79
N TRP A 180 12.78 -11.03 7.57
CA TRP A 180 12.55 -12.06 6.52
C TRP A 180 11.12 -12.63 6.53
N ASN A 181 10.57 -12.93 7.70
CA ASN A 181 9.22 -13.47 7.84
C ASN A 181 8.11 -12.57 7.28
N SER A 182 8.34 -11.25 7.16
CA SER A 182 7.36 -10.32 6.55
C SER A 182 7.28 -10.50 5.03
N LYS A 183 8.39 -10.84 4.37
CA LYS A 183 8.44 -11.13 2.93
C LYS A 183 7.67 -12.40 2.56
N LEU A 184 7.59 -13.37 3.48
CA LEU A 184 6.84 -14.64 3.29
C LEU A 184 5.32 -14.47 3.15
N THR A 185 4.80 -13.24 3.29
CA THR A 185 3.40 -12.92 2.97
C THR A 185 3.15 -12.71 1.47
N TYR A 186 4.20 -12.43 0.67
CA TYR A 186 4.06 -12.12 -0.75
C TYR A 186 3.74 -13.33 -1.62
N GLY A 187 3.07 -13.06 -2.74
CA GLY A 187 2.72 -14.07 -3.73
C GLY A 187 3.92 -14.84 -4.27
N ILE A 188 5.04 -14.18 -4.55
CA ILE A 188 6.30 -14.80 -5.02
C ILE A 188 6.89 -15.87 -4.08
N LEU A 189 6.52 -15.85 -2.80
CA LEU A 189 6.95 -16.82 -1.78
C LEU A 189 5.81 -17.78 -1.36
N SER A 190 4.69 -17.75 -2.06
CA SER A 190 3.56 -18.67 -1.86
C SER A 190 3.78 -20.01 -2.58
N PRO A 191 3.15 -21.10 -2.14
CA PRO A 191 3.34 -22.42 -2.75
C PRO A 191 2.55 -22.54 -4.06
N VAL A 192 2.96 -23.43 -4.96
CA VAL A 192 2.13 -23.88 -6.10
C VAL A 192 2.30 -25.37 -6.34
N ASN A 193 1.22 -26.09 -6.61
CA ASN A 193 1.30 -27.49 -6.97
C ASN A 193 1.93 -27.66 -8.37
N ALA A 194 3.08 -28.33 -8.43
CA ALA A 194 3.87 -28.46 -9.67
C ALA A 194 3.17 -29.25 -10.78
N ASP A 195 2.39 -30.29 -10.44
CA ASP A 195 1.66 -31.10 -11.44
C ASP A 195 0.49 -30.32 -12.02
N PHE A 196 -0.23 -29.55 -11.19
CA PHE A 196 -1.28 -28.65 -11.65
C PHE A 196 -0.72 -27.55 -12.55
N LEU A 197 0.34 -26.85 -12.10
CA LEU A 197 1.03 -25.82 -12.88
C LEU A 197 1.45 -26.35 -14.26
N LYS A 198 2.03 -27.56 -14.31
CA LYS A 198 2.40 -28.24 -15.54
C LYS A 198 1.20 -28.60 -16.43
N SER A 199 0.08 -29.04 -15.83
CA SER A 199 -1.12 -29.42 -16.60
C SER A 199 -1.87 -28.23 -17.20
N LYS A 200 -1.83 -27.06 -16.54
CA LYS A 200 -2.35 -25.79 -17.06
C LYS A 200 -1.39 -25.12 -18.05
N GLY A 201 -0.08 -25.24 -17.85
CA GLY A 201 0.94 -24.70 -18.74
C GLY A 201 0.80 -23.17 -18.91
N LYS A 202 0.50 -22.72 -20.14
CA LYS A 202 0.29 -21.30 -20.46
C LYS A 202 -1.02 -20.71 -19.92
N ASP A 203 -1.99 -21.57 -19.57
CA ASP A 203 -3.33 -21.18 -19.12
C ASP A 203 -3.42 -21.12 -17.59
N PHE A 204 -2.29 -21.31 -16.88
CA PHE A 204 -2.19 -21.08 -15.43
C PHE A 204 -2.35 -19.58 -15.11
N GLY A 205 -3.09 -19.25 -14.06
CA GLY A 205 -3.26 -17.87 -13.63
C GLY A 205 -3.97 -16.96 -14.64
N LYS A 206 -4.82 -17.49 -15.51
CA LYS A 206 -5.60 -16.68 -16.45
C LYS A 206 -6.60 -15.77 -15.73
N ALA A 207 -6.48 -14.46 -15.92
CA ALA A 207 -7.16 -13.38 -15.18
C ALA A 207 -8.66 -13.60 -14.86
N SER A 208 -9.44 -14.09 -15.83
CA SER A 208 -10.90 -14.27 -15.73
C SER A 208 -11.35 -15.72 -15.62
N ASP A 209 -10.45 -16.63 -15.27
CA ASP A 209 -10.74 -18.07 -15.12
C ASP A 209 -10.31 -18.55 -13.73
N PRO A 210 -11.23 -18.62 -12.75
CA PRO A 210 -10.96 -19.16 -11.42
C PRO A 210 -10.41 -20.60 -11.44
N SER A 211 -10.75 -21.40 -12.46
CA SER A 211 -10.23 -22.77 -12.60
C SER A 211 -8.74 -22.80 -12.99
N SER A 212 -8.12 -21.67 -13.32
CA SER A 212 -6.72 -21.57 -13.74
C SER A 212 -5.69 -21.69 -12.60
N ILE A 213 -6.14 -21.68 -11.35
CA ILE A 213 -5.32 -21.82 -10.14
C ILE A 213 -5.91 -22.88 -9.19
N LEU A 214 -5.14 -23.26 -8.16
CA LEU A 214 -5.63 -24.00 -7.00
C LEU A 214 -5.64 -23.10 -5.76
N TYR A 215 -6.42 -23.51 -4.77
CA TYR A 215 -6.75 -22.76 -3.57
C TYR A 215 -6.30 -23.52 -2.33
N ASN A 216 -5.60 -22.86 -1.40
CA ASN A 216 -5.31 -23.40 -0.06
C ASN A 216 -5.68 -22.44 1.07
N GLY A 217 -6.19 -21.25 0.73
CA GLY A 217 -6.58 -20.19 1.64
C GLY A 217 -8.06 -20.22 2.08
N PRO A 218 -8.51 -19.15 2.77
CA PRO A 218 -9.82 -19.10 3.44
C PRO A 218 -11.03 -18.99 2.50
N PHE A 219 -10.86 -18.60 1.24
CA PHE A 219 -11.94 -18.47 0.26
C PHE A 219 -11.58 -19.12 -1.08
N LEU A 220 -12.61 -19.42 -1.87
CA LEU A 220 -12.52 -19.78 -3.29
C LEU A 220 -13.10 -18.63 -4.10
N ILE A 221 -12.53 -18.34 -5.29
CA ILE A 221 -13.13 -17.36 -6.22
C ILE A 221 -14.22 -18.10 -7.00
N SER A 222 -15.49 -17.76 -6.75
CA SER A 222 -16.63 -18.39 -7.43
C SER A 222 -16.95 -17.75 -8.78
N SER A 223 -16.62 -16.47 -8.96
CA SER A 223 -16.81 -15.73 -10.21
C SER A 223 -15.87 -14.54 -10.29
N LEU A 224 -15.37 -14.24 -11.50
CA LEU A 224 -14.62 -13.03 -11.81
C LEU A 224 -15.00 -12.55 -13.21
N THR A 225 -15.85 -11.52 -13.27
CA THR A 225 -16.31 -10.90 -14.52
C THR A 225 -15.70 -9.50 -14.61
N SER A 226 -14.77 -9.32 -15.56
CA SER A 226 -14.04 -8.07 -15.78
C SER A 226 -14.98 -6.87 -15.89
N LYS A 227 -14.62 -5.77 -15.22
CA LYS A 227 -15.38 -4.52 -15.08
C LYS A 227 -16.84 -4.69 -14.63
N SER A 228 -17.14 -5.76 -13.89
CA SER A 228 -18.48 -6.07 -13.39
C SER A 228 -18.45 -6.52 -11.94
N SER A 229 -17.92 -7.71 -11.66
CA SER A 229 -17.95 -8.28 -10.31
C SER A 229 -16.87 -9.33 -10.03
N ILE A 230 -16.50 -9.43 -8.76
CA ILE A 230 -15.65 -10.50 -8.22
C ILE A 230 -16.37 -11.10 -7.02
N GLU A 231 -16.44 -12.43 -6.97
CA GLU A 231 -17.21 -13.17 -5.98
C GLU A 231 -16.34 -14.23 -5.32
N PHE A 232 -16.41 -14.29 -3.99
CA PHE A 232 -15.72 -15.27 -3.18
C PHE A 232 -16.71 -16.04 -2.32
N VAL A 233 -16.51 -17.34 -2.20
CA VAL A 233 -17.22 -18.22 -1.25
C VAL A 233 -16.25 -18.76 -0.22
N LYS A 234 -16.71 -18.95 1.01
CA LYS A 234 -15.89 -19.54 2.08
C LYS A 234 -15.40 -20.94 1.69
N ASN A 235 -14.11 -21.19 1.86
CA ASN A 235 -13.55 -22.53 1.75
C ASN A 235 -13.87 -23.34 3.02
N GLU A 236 -14.93 -24.16 2.96
CA GLU A 236 -15.35 -25.00 4.09
C GLU A 236 -14.37 -26.13 4.43
N ASN A 237 -13.33 -26.35 3.64
CA ASN A 237 -12.26 -27.30 3.93
C ASN A 237 -10.98 -26.64 4.43
N TYR A 238 -10.94 -25.30 4.51
CA TYR A 238 -9.78 -24.54 5.00
C TYR A 238 -9.42 -24.90 6.44
N TRP A 239 -8.12 -25.05 6.71
CA TRP A 239 -7.60 -25.56 7.98
C TRP A 239 -7.95 -24.66 9.18
N ASP A 240 -8.04 -23.35 8.99
CA ASP A 240 -8.36 -22.36 10.03
C ASP A 240 -9.77 -21.78 9.89
N LYS A 241 -10.71 -22.52 9.27
CA LYS A 241 -12.09 -22.07 9.00
C LYS A 241 -12.91 -21.64 10.23
N LYS A 242 -12.41 -21.89 11.44
CA LYS A 242 -12.95 -21.37 12.70
C LYS A 242 -12.88 -19.84 12.78
N ASP A 243 -11.83 -19.27 12.21
CA ASP A 243 -11.55 -17.83 12.21
C ASP A 243 -11.99 -17.15 10.90
N VAL A 244 -12.63 -17.90 9.99
CA VAL A 244 -13.35 -17.39 8.81
C VAL A 244 -14.81 -17.17 9.15
N HIS A 245 -15.22 -15.91 9.34
CA HIS A 245 -16.53 -15.57 9.91
C HIS A 245 -17.57 -14.99 8.93
N VAL A 246 -17.14 -14.56 7.73
CA VAL A 246 -18.04 -14.25 6.61
C VAL A 246 -18.22 -15.50 5.73
N ASP A 247 -19.43 -15.71 5.22
CA ASP A 247 -19.76 -16.88 4.41
C ASP A 247 -19.45 -16.64 2.90
N GLY A 248 -19.45 -15.37 2.46
CA GLY A 248 -19.05 -14.97 1.11
C GLY A 248 -18.78 -13.47 0.96
N VAL A 249 -18.19 -13.08 -0.17
CA VAL A 249 -17.85 -11.70 -0.52
C VAL A 249 -18.30 -11.37 -1.94
N GLN A 250 -18.96 -10.22 -2.10
CA GLN A 250 -19.32 -9.64 -3.39
C GLN A 250 -18.58 -8.30 -3.59
N LEU A 251 -17.80 -8.17 -4.64
CA LEU A 251 -17.23 -6.90 -5.08
C LEU A 251 -17.87 -6.49 -6.41
N THR A 252 -18.32 -5.24 -6.51
CA THR A 252 -18.85 -4.64 -7.74
C THR A 252 -17.84 -3.63 -8.31
N TYR A 253 -17.69 -3.57 -9.63
CA TYR A 253 -16.76 -2.63 -10.26
C TYR A 253 -17.16 -1.18 -10.00
N TYR A 254 -16.17 -0.33 -9.70
CA TYR A 254 -16.34 1.10 -9.45
C TYR A 254 -15.19 1.91 -10.06
N ASP A 255 -15.51 2.70 -11.08
CA ASP A 255 -14.57 3.51 -11.88
C ASP A 255 -14.10 4.82 -11.22
N GLY A 256 -14.57 5.13 -10.01
CA GLY A 256 -14.23 6.35 -9.28
C GLY A 256 -15.10 7.56 -9.57
N GLN A 257 -15.96 7.54 -10.60
CA GLN A 257 -16.65 8.73 -11.11
C GLN A 257 -17.86 9.15 -10.25
N ASP A 258 -18.78 8.22 -9.95
CA ASP A 258 -19.94 8.49 -9.09
C ASP A 258 -19.63 8.23 -7.61
N GLN A 259 -18.99 9.20 -6.95
CA GLN A 259 -18.70 9.17 -5.51
C GLN A 259 -19.95 8.98 -4.63
N GLU A 260 -21.14 9.40 -5.08
CA GLU A 260 -22.38 9.23 -4.33
C GLU A 260 -22.93 7.80 -4.40
N SER A 261 -22.50 6.99 -5.39
CA SER A 261 -22.91 5.60 -5.55
C SER A 261 -22.61 4.74 -4.32
N LEU A 262 -21.48 4.96 -3.65
CA LEU A 262 -21.04 4.19 -2.50
C LEU A 262 -22.03 4.32 -1.35
N PHE A 263 -22.36 5.56 -0.97
CA PHE A 263 -23.37 5.80 0.07
C PHE A 263 -24.77 5.39 -0.40
N ARG A 264 -25.14 5.65 -1.66
CA ARG A 264 -26.46 5.31 -2.22
C ARG A 264 -26.73 3.80 -2.19
N ASN A 265 -25.73 2.97 -2.42
CA ASN A 265 -25.85 1.51 -2.33
C ASN A 265 -25.81 1.01 -0.87
N PHE A 266 -25.07 1.66 0.01
CA PHE A 266 -25.10 1.37 1.46
C PHE A 266 -26.47 1.71 2.10
N ASP A 267 -27.05 2.87 1.78
CA ASP A 267 -28.37 3.34 2.25
C ASP A 267 -29.50 2.40 1.78
N LYS A 268 -29.34 1.74 0.62
CA LYS A 268 -30.20 0.67 0.12
C LYS A 268 -29.93 -0.72 0.73
N GLY A 269 -28.88 -0.86 1.54
CA GLY A 269 -28.46 -2.13 2.14
C GLY A 269 -27.69 -3.08 1.20
N ALA A 270 -27.33 -2.63 -0.02
CA ALA A 270 -26.59 -3.44 -0.98
C ALA A 270 -25.10 -3.55 -0.66
N TYR A 271 -24.51 -2.55 0.00
CA TYR A 271 -23.13 -2.58 0.48
C TYR A 271 -23.04 -2.66 2.01
N SER A 272 -22.02 -3.37 2.50
CA SER A 272 -21.68 -3.52 3.91
C SER A 272 -20.86 -2.34 4.45
N ALA A 273 -20.29 -1.52 3.58
CA ALA A 273 -19.58 -0.29 3.92
C ALA A 273 -19.74 0.79 2.83
N ALA A 274 -19.39 2.03 3.16
CA ALA A 274 -19.24 3.13 2.22
C ALA A 274 -18.16 4.12 2.69
N ARG A 275 -17.21 4.45 1.81
CA ARG A 275 -16.46 5.71 1.92
C ARG A 275 -17.42 6.88 1.71
N LEU A 276 -17.24 7.95 2.47
CA LEU A 276 -17.99 9.19 2.34
C LEU A 276 -17.11 10.30 1.78
N PHE A 277 -17.71 11.22 1.05
CA PHE A 277 -17.05 12.37 0.44
C PHE A 277 -17.75 13.65 0.91
N PRO A 278 -17.22 14.37 1.93
CA PRO A 278 -17.94 15.48 2.58
C PRO A 278 -18.28 16.67 1.69
N THR A 279 -17.62 16.79 0.54
CA THR A 279 -17.84 17.80 -0.49
C THR A 279 -19.04 17.49 -1.40
N THR A 280 -19.58 16.26 -1.36
CA THR A 280 -20.72 15.84 -2.20
C THR A 280 -22.09 16.30 -1.64
N PRO A 281 -23.07 16.62 -2.51
CA PRO A 281 -24.43 16.97 -2.08
C PRO A 281 -25.09 15.97 -1.12
N SER A 282 -24.89 14.66 -1.34
CA SER A 282 -25.46 13.59 -0.53
C SER A 282 -25.02 13.62 0.94
N TYR A 283 -23.85 14.21 1.26
CA TYR A 283 -23.31 14.23 2.62
C TYR A 283 -24.21 14.92 3.65
N LYS A 284 -25.07 15.86 3.22
CA LYS A 284 -26.11 16.44 4.10
C LYS A 284 -27.13 15.39 4.57
N LYS A 285 -27.55 14.48 3.69
CA LYS A 285 -28.42 13.34 4.05
C LYS A 285 -27.65 12.34 4.93
N VAL A 286 -26.37 12.09 4.62
CA VAL A 286 -25.52 11.22 5.44
C VAL A 286 -25.44 11.71 6.88
N LYS A 287 -25.05 12.98 7.11
CA LYS A 287 -24.97 13.56 8.46
C LYS A 287 -26.31 13.54 9.20
N LYS A 288 -27.44 13.74 8.50
CA LYS A 288 -28.79 13.67 9.09
C LYS A 288 -29.19 12.24 9.52
N ASN A 289 -28.93 11.24 8.69
CA ASN A 289 -29.43 9.88 8.90
C ASN A 289 -28.45 8.96 9.64
N TYR A 290 -27.16 9.24 9.53
CA TYR A 290 -26.06 8.37 9.96
C TYR A 290 -24.93 9.15 10.65
N GLY A 291 -25.16 10.37 11.14
CA GLY A 291 -24.13 11.20 11.79
C GLY A 291 -23.37 10.48 12.90
N ASP A 292 -24.10 9.79 13.78
CA ASP A 292 -23.54 8.96 14.87
C ASP A 292 -22.84 7.67 14.37
N ASN A 293 -22.87 7.38 13.08
CA ASN A 293 -22.23 6.23 12.43
C ASN A 293 -21.03 6.61 11.55
N ILE A 294 -20.70 7.91 11.41
CA ILE A 294 -19.52 8.35 10.67
C ILE A 294 -18.28 8.01 11.49
N ILE A 295 -17.51 7.04 11.01
CA ILE A 295 -16.23 6.62 11.59
C ILE A 295 -15.07 7.13 10.71
N TYR A 296 -13.88 7.13 11.31
CA TYR A 296 -12.63 7.44 10.60
C TYR A 296 -11.64 6.31 10.91
N ALA A 297 -11.22 5.59 9.87
CA ALA A 297 -10.23 4.52 10.00
C ALA A 297 -8.89 5.07 10.53
N PRO A 298 -8.04 4.26 11.21
CA PRO A 298 -6.71 4.68 11.58
C PRO A 298 -5.89 4.94 10.31
N GLN A 299 -4.77 5.65 10.45
CA GLN A 299 -3.80 5.78 9.37
C GLN A 299 -3.22 4.40 9.02
N LYS A 300 -3.18 4.08 7.72
CA LYS A 300 -2.52 2.89 7.19
C LYS A 300 -1.01 3.10 7.11
N SER A 301 -0.24 2.04 6.93
CA SER A 301 1.20 2.02 6.66
C SER A 301 1.68 3.13 5.72
N ASN A 302 1.03 3.30 4.57
CA ASN A 302 1.59 4.12 3.51
C ASN A 302 1.73 5.63 3.78
N THR A 303 2.59 6.25 2.99
CA THR A 303 2.88 7.69 3.01
C THR A 303 2.87 8.23 1.59
N TYR A 304 1.89 9.07 1.25
CA TYR A 304 1.92 9.93 0.07
C TYR A 304 2.72 11.18 0.36
N TYR A 305 3.33 11.74 -0.68
CA TYR A 305 4.20 12.90 -0.58
C TYR A 305 4.17 13.74 -1.85
N ALA A 306 4.51 15.02 -1.73
CA ALA A 306 4.93 15.80 -2.87
C ALA A 306 6.44 15.60 -3.10
N THR A 307 6.90 15.52 -4.35
CA THR A 307 8.33 15.44 -4.71
C THR A 307 8.76 16.60 -5.59
N PHE A 308 10.06 16.85 -5.58
CA PHE A 308 10.72 17.76 -6.51
C PHE A 308 11.52 17.00 -7.56
N ASN A 309 11.52 17.49 -8.80
CA ASN A 309 12.32 16.93 -9.87
C ASN A 309 13.71 17.56 -9.90
N LEU A 310 14.66 16.90 -9.24
CA LEU A 310 16.00 17.42 -8.99
C LEU A 310 16.88 17.45 -10.25
N ASN A 311 16.48 16.76 -11.33
CA ASN A 311 17.23 16.70 -12.58
C ASN A 311 16.32 16.76 -13.82
N ARG A 312 15.28 17.62 -13.81
CA ARG A 312 14.33 17.76 -14.93
C ARG A 312 15.04 18.08 -16.25
N THR A 313 14.80 17.25 -17.26
CA THR A 313 15.32 17.40 -18.64
C THR A 313 14.23 17.68 -19.67
N ALA A 314 13.01 17.12 -19.50
CA ALA A 314 11.85 17.39 -20.34
C ALA A 314 11.11 18.67 -19.92
N TYR A 315 10.48 19.34 -20.90
CA TYR A 315 9.70 20.57 -20.72
C TYR A 315 8.56 20.65 -21.76
N ASP A 316 7.97 19.52 -22.15
CA ASP A 316 6.87 19.47 -23.13
C ASP A 316 5.55 19.94 -22.50
N HIS A 317 5.43 19.82 -21.18
CA HIS A 317 4.30 20.23 -20.35
C HIS A 317 4.70 21.35 -19.37
N THR A 318 5.14 22.50 -19.89
CA THR A 318 5.58 23.66 -19.09
C THR A 318 4.78 24.95 -19.34
N LYS A 319 4.67 25.83 -18.34
CA LYS A 319 4.29 27.25 -18.51
C LYS A 319 5.49 28.20 -18.67
N LYS A 320 6.73 27.71 -18.49
CA LYS A 320 7.95 28.53 -18.64
C LYS A 320 8.12 28.97 -20.09
N THR A 321 8.43 30.23 -20.29
CA THR A 321 8.53 30.86 -21.63
C THR A 321 9.96 31.07 -22.11
N SER A 322 10.96 30.72 -21.29
CA SER A 322 12.38 30.87 -21.63
C SER A 322 13.26 29.83 -20.94
N ASP A 323 14.43 29.54 -21.52
CA ASP A 323 15.41 28.64 -20.90
C ASP A 323 16.01 29.24 -19.62
N LYS A 324 15.99 30.57 -19.46
CA LYS A 324 16.36 31.24 -18.20
C LYS A 324 15.42 30.85 -17.06
N GLN A 325 14.12 30.79 -17.29
CA GLN A 325 13.16 30.31 -16.28
C GLN A 325 13.35 28.82 -15.95
N LYS A 326 13.79 27.99 -16.91
CA LYS A 326 14.11 26.57 -16.68
C LYS A 326 15.33 26.43 -15.78
N ASP A 327 16.43 27.12 -16.10
CA ASP A 327 17.66 27.17 -15.30
C ASP A 327 17.41 27.73 -13.88
N ASP A 328 16.67 28.82 -13.77
CA ASP A 328 16.29 29.44 -12.49
C ASP A 328 15.48 28.50 -11.61
N THR A 329 14.52 27.79 -12.22
CA THR A 329 13.70 26.81 -11.51
C THR A 329 14.52 25.60 -11.08
N ARG A 330 15.42 25.10 -11.92
CA ARG A 330 16.35 24.01 -11.57
C ARG A 330 17.22 24.39 -10.36
N LYS A 331 17.83 25.58 -10.38
CA LYS A 331 18.65 26.10 -9.25
C LYS A 331 17.82 26.28 -7.97
N ALA A 332 16.60 26.81 -8.09
CA ALA A 332 15.70 26.93 -6.95
C ALA A 332 15.30 25.57 -6.38
N VAL A 333 14.94 24.60 -7.23
CA VAL A 333 14.59 23.22 -6.83
C VAL A 333 15.76 22.50 -6.16
N LEU A 334 17.00 22.72 -6.61
CA LEU A 334 18.20 22.16 -5.97
C LEU A 334 18.54 22.84 -4.62
N ASN A 335 18.10 24.09 -4.40
CA ASN A 335 18.33 24.79 -3.14
C ASN A 335 17.46 24.23 -1.98
N LYS A 336 18.15 23.79 -0.92
CA LYS A 336 17.53 23.23 0.29
C LYS A 336 16.58 24.20 1.01
N ASP A 337 16.98 25.46 1.23
CA ASP A 337 16.13 26.43 1.92
C ASP A 337 14.85 26.74 1.11
N PHE A 338 14.91 26.73 -0.23
CA PHE A 338 13.74 26.90 -1.10
C PHE A 338 12.74 25.76 -0.92
N ARG A 339 13.20 24.50 -0.93
CA ARG A 339 12.33 23.34 -0.68
C ARG A 339 11.77 23.33 0.74
N GLN A 340 12.57 23.71 1.74
CA GLN A 340 12.08 23.88 3.11
C GLN A 340 11.02 24.99 3.20
N ALA A 341 11.18 26.11 2.48
CA ALA A 341 10.17 27.16 2.43
C ALA A 341 8.82 26.65 1.89
N LEU A 342 8.83 25.81 0.85
CA LEU A 342 7.64 25.15 0.32
C LEU A 342 7.02 24.16 1.32
N THR A 343 7.87 23.38 2.01
CA THR A 343 7.47 22.45 3.09
C THR A 343 6.71 23.19 4.19
N PHE A 344 7.28 24.28 4.71
CA PHE A 344 6.65 25.09 5.77
C PHE A 344 5.46 25.92 5.26
N GLY A 345 5.43 26.26 3.96
CA GLY A 345 4.36 27.07 3.34
C GLY A 345 3.11 26.28 2.92
N PHE A 346 3.19 24.95 2.88
CA PHE A 346 2.10 24.09 2.42
C PHE A 346 1.13 23.71 3.56
N ASN A 347 -0.12 24.18 3.48
CA ASN A 347 -1.16 23.82 4.46
C ASN A 347 -1.79 22.48 4.09
N ARG A 348 -1.25 21.41 4.67
CA ARG A 348 -1.64 20.03 4.40
C ARG A 348 -3.00 19.69 5.02
N LYS A 349 -3.39 20.37 6.10
CA LYS A 349 -4.75 20.28 6.64
C LYS A 349 -5.79 20.79 5.65
N SER A 350 -5.60 21.95 5.03
CA SER A 350 -6.53 22.46 3.99
C SER A 350 -6.55 21.57 2.75
N TYR A 351 -5.42 20.98 2.38
CA TYR A 351 -5.30 20.01 1.29
C TYR A 351 -6.11 18.73 1.54
N THR A 352 -5.93 18.10 2.71
CA THR A 352 -6.68 16.90 3.10
C THR A 352 -8.17 17.15 3.32
N ALA A 353 -8.55 18.36 3.77
CA ALA A 353 -9.95 18.76 3.89
C ALA A 353 -10.76 18.64 2.58
N GLN A 354 -10.11 18.79 1.41
CA GLN A 354 -10.78 18.69 0.10
C GLN A 354 -11.39 17.29 -0.15
N THR A 355 -10.82 16.23 0.44
CA THR A 355 -11.30 14.84 0.26
C THR A 355 -11.81 14.20 1.55
N ALA A 356 -11.36 14.65 2.73
CA ALA A 356 -11.76 14.13 4.03
C ALA A 356 -12.76 15.04 4.80
N GLY A 357 -13.02 16.25 4.32
CA GLY A 357 -13.78 17.30 5.01
C GLY A 357 -13.07 17.88 6.22
N GLU A 358 -13.52 19.04 6.72
CA GLU A 358 -12.93 19.72 7.89
C GLU A 358 -12.81 18.82 9.13
N ASP A 359 -13.85 18.03 9.41
CA ASP A 359 -13.89 17.07 10.53
C ASP A 359 -12.82 15.98 10.40
N GLY A 360 -12.44 15.62 9.17
CA GLY A 360 -11.48 14.58 8.82
C GLY A 360 -10.07 15.08 8.52
N ALA A 361 -9.90 16.38 8.23
CA ALA A 361 -8.68 16.97 7.67
C ALA A 361 -7.39 16.63 8.45
N GLY A 362 -7.43 16.60 9.79
CA GLY A 362 -6.24 16.21 10.56
C GLY A 362 -5.87 14.73 10.44
N LYS A 363 -6.85 13.84 10.23
CA LYS A 363 -6.78 12.42 10.63
C LYS A 363 -5.95 11.50 9.73
N SER A 364 -5.63 11.95 8.51
CA SER A 364 -4.75 11.22 7.58
C SER A 364 -3.37 11.86 7.47
N LEU A 365 -3.10 12.97 8.17
CA LEU A 365 -1.83 13.69 8.02
C LEU A 365 -0.65 12.86 8.52
N ARG A 366 0.37 12.79 7.68
CA ARG A 366 1.63 12.07 7.89
C ARG A 366 2.77 13.09 7.87
N ASN A 367 3.75 12.97 8.77
CA ASN A 367 4.84 13.96 8.93
C ASN A 367 6.25 13.44 8.61
N THR A 368 6.40 12.13 8.38
CA THR A 368 7.65 11.44 8.05
C THR A 368 7.38 10.35 7.01
N LEU A 369 8.39 9.91 6.27
CA LEU A 369 8.23 8.84 5.27
C LEU A 369 7.89 7.51 5.95
N VAL A 370 8.73 7.09 6.91
CA VAL A 370 8.44 6.01 7.86
C VAL A 370 7.36 6.50 8.83
N PRO A 371 6.23 5.78 9.01
CA PRO A 371 5.21 6.13 10.00
C PRO A 371 5.80 6.24 11.41
N PRO A 372 5.44 7.26 12.21
CA PRO A 372 5.99 7.48 13.54
C PRO A 372 5.91 6.26 14.47
N ALA A 373 4.85 5.45 14.36
CA ALA A 373 4.60 4.24 15.16
C ALA A 373 4.85 2.93 14.38
N PHE A 374 5.67 2.95 13.33
CA PHE A 374 5.99 1.78 12.50
C PHE A 374 6.80 0.73 13.28
N VAL A 375 7.88 1.17 13.93
CA VAL A 375 8.72 0.39 14.85
C VAL A 375 8.91 1.14 16.17
N GLN A 376 9.42 0.45 17.19
CA GLN A 376 9.85 1.05 18.45
C GLN A 376 11.38 1.10 18.50
N ILE A 377 11.91 2.04 19.28
CA ILE A 377 13.32 2.13 19.71
C ILE A 377 13.28 2.29 21.23
N ASP A 378 14.02 1.52 22.02
CA ASP A 378 14.05 1.64 23.50
C ASP A 378 12.64 1.79 24.14
N GLY A 379 11.65 1.06 23.64
CA GLY A 379 10.25 1.11 24.10
C GLY A 379 9.46 2.39 23.78
N HIS A 380 9.89 3.20 22.79
CA HIS A 380 9.16 4.36 22.30
C HIS A 380 9.05 4.41 20.76
N ASP A 381 8.01 5.08 20.26
CA ASP A 381 7.75 5.27 18.82
C ASP A 381 8.96 5.86 18.08
N PHE A 382 9.35 5.24 16.96
CA PHE A 382 10.42 5.69 16.04
C PHE A 382 10.39 7.20 15.76
N GLY A 383 9.19 7.75 15.53
CA GLY A 383 9.01 9.18 15.26
C GLY A 383 9.45 10.12 16.38
N LYS A 384 9.53 9.66 17.64
CA LYS A 384 10.08 10.46 18.75
C LYS A 384 11.59 10.54 18.75
N THR A 385 12.28 9.50 18.28
CA THR A 385 13.71 9.58 18.00
C THR A 385 13.97 10.52 16.83
N VAL A 386 13.20 10.41 15.73
CA VAL A 386 13.30 11.33 14.57
C VAL A 386 13.08 12.79 14.98
N GLU A 387 12.05 13.09 15.78
CA GLU A 387 11.72 14.44 16.25
C GLU A 387 12.89 15.07 17.03
N LYS A 388 13.56 14.26 17.87
CA LYS A 388 14.76 14.66 18.62
C LYS A 388 15.98 14.90 17.72
N GLU A 389 16.24 14.01 16.77
CA GLU A 389 17.40 14.13 15.86
C GLU A 389 17.19 15.29 14.87
N LEU A 390 15.97 15.50 14.37
CA LEU A 390 15.63 16.59 13.45
C LEU A 390 15.83 17.98 14.07
N ALA A 391 15.59 18.13 15.37
CA ALA A 391 15.82 19.39 16.09
C ALA A 391 17.30 19.84 16.08
N ASN A 392 18.25 18.93 15.85
CA ASN A 392 19.69 19.25 15.77
C ASN A 392 20.06 20.01 14.49
N TYR A 393 19.23 19.96 13.43
CA TYR A 393 19.49 20.62 12.14
C TYR A 393 19.23 22.14 12.14
N GLY A 394 18.68 22.70 13.23
CA GLY A 394 18.59 24.14 13.47
C GLY A 394 17.20 24.68 13.82
N GLU A 395 17.12 25.99 14.03
CA GLU A 395 15.92 26.72 14.51
C GLU A 395 14.64 26.46 13.71
N GLN A 396 14.76 26.13 12.42
CA GLN A 396 13.60 25.80 11.57
C GLN A 396 12.89 24.51 12.04
N TRP A 397 13.59 23.59 12.70
CA TRP A 397 13.04 22.30 13.14
C TRP A 397 12.62 22.26 14.60
N LYS A 398 12.97 23.26 15.41
CA LYS A 398 12.46 23.38 16.78
C LYS A 398 10.94 23.42 16.82
N ASP A 399 10.35 22.76 17.81
CA ASP A 399 8.90 22.68 18.03
C ASP A 399 8.08 22.07 16.87
N VAL A 400 8.74 21.40 15.91
CA VAL A 400 8.06 20.59 14.88
C VAL A 400 7.59 19.27 15.52
N ASN A 401 6.28 19.01 15.44
CA ASN A 401 5.69 17.78 15.97
C ASN A 401 5.50 16.75 14.85
N LEU A 402 6.29 15.68 14.88
CA LEU A 402 6.31 14.66 13.82
C LEU A 402 5.33 13.51 14.03
N ALA A 403 4.55 13.49 15.11
CA ALA A 403 3.58 12.41 15.31
C ALA A 403 2.45 12.45 14.25
N ASP A 404 1.66 11.39 14.20
CA ASP A 404 0.55 11.25 13.26
C ASP A 404 -0.67 12.12 13.60
N ALA A 405 -1.47 12.43 12.58
CA ALA A 405 -2.75 13.14 12.65
C ALA A 405 -2.72 14.64 13.01
N GLN A 406 -1.59 15.33 12.79
CA GLN A 406 -1.52 16.80 12.79
C GLN A 406 -0.64 17.35 11.66
N ASP A 407 -0.79 18.65 11.39
CA ASP A 407 0.04 19.39 10.45
C ASP A 407 1.27 19.99 11.15
N GLY A 408 2.26 19.15 11.49
CA GLY A 408 3.46 19.59 12.22
C GLY A 408 4.45 20.41 11.40
N LEU A 409 4.39 20.29 10.07
CA LEU A 409 5.29 20.99 9.15
C LEU A 409 4.75 22.35 8.69
N TYR A 410 3.44 22.61 8.67
CA TYR A 410 2.93 23.91 8.22
C TYR A 410 3.22 25.04 9.21
N ASN A 411 4.04 26.01 8.80
CA ASN A 411 4.37 27.20 9.57
C ASN A 411 4.78 28.36 8.62
N PRO A 412 3.86 29.30 8.30
CA PRO A 412 4.14 30.41 7.39
C PRO A 412 5.29 31.36 7.80
N GLU A 413 5.64 31.44 9.09
CA GLU A 413 6.75 32.28 9.56
C GLU A 413 8.10 31.62 9.25
N LYS A 414 8.22 30.32 9.53
CA LYS A 414 9.36 29.50 9.11
C LYS A 414 9.48 29.45 7.59
N ALA A 415 8.35 29.35 6.88
CA ALA A 415 8.29 29.36 5.41
C ALA A 415 8.95 30.62 4.82
N LYS A 416 8.55 31.81 5.31
CA LYS A 416 9.14 33.09 4.91
C LYS A 416 10.63 33.18 5.26
N LYS A 417 11.01 32.82 6.49
CA LYS A 417 12.41 32.83 6.93
C LYS A 417 13.32 31.95 6.06
N GLN A 418 12.82 30.81 5.57
CA GLN A 418 13.56 29.96 4.63
C GLN A 418 13.54 30.52 3.20
N MET A 419 12.44 31.12 2.75
CA MET A 419 12.40 31.82 1.46
C MET A 419 13.39 32.99 1.42
N ASP A 420 13.54 33.77 2.49
CA ASP A 420 14.48 34.89 2.56
C ASP A 420 15.94 34.42 2.40
N LYS A 421 16.31 33.30 3.03
CA LYS A 421 17.63 32.67 2.84
C LYS A 421 17.81 32.17 1.40
N ALA A 422 16.83 31.42 0.90
CA ALA A 422 16.85 30.84 -0.44
C ALA A 422 17.01 31.93 -1.50
N LYS A 423 16.17 32.97 -1.43
CA LYS A 423 16.18 34.13 -2.31
C LYS A 423 17.53 34.82 -2.32
N LYS A 424 18.10 35.12 -1.15
CA LYS A 424 19.45 35.70 -1.05
C LYS A 424 20.53 34.82 -1.69
N ALA A 425 20.48 33.51 -1.51
CA ALA A 425 21.45 32.57 -2.07
C ALA A 425 21.28 32.35 -3.59
N LEU A 426 20.04 32.45 -4.09
CA LEU A 426 19.67 32.24 -5.49
C LEU A 426 19.89 33.52 -6.33
N GLU A 427 19.52 34.70 -5.82
CA GLU A 427 19.81 35.99 -6.48
C GLU A 427 21.32 36.20 -6.66
N ALA A 428 22.15 35.75 -5.69
CA ALA A 428 23.61 35.73 -5.81
C ALA A 428 24.14 34.82 -6.93
N GLN A 429 23.33 33.87 -7.43
CA GLN A 429 23.61 33.01 -8.59
C GLN A 429 22.92 33.52 -9.88
N GLY A 430 22.35 34.73 -9.85
CA GLY A 430 21.66 35.36 -10.97
C GLY A 430 20.24 34.83 -11.21
N VAL A 431 19.65 34.09 -10.27
CA VAL A 431 18.28 33.55 -10.36
C VAL A 431 17.26 34.68 -10.29
N GLN A 432 16.25 34.65 -11.17
CA GLN A 432 15.17 35.62 -11.21
C GLN A 432 13.90 35.05 -10.59
N PHE A 433 13.18 35.89 -9.85
CA PHE A 433 11.92 35.58 -9.20
C PHE A 433 10.75 36.26 -9.93
N PRO A 434 9.53 35.68 -9.92
CA PRO A 434 9.14 34.47 -9.19
C PRO A 434 9.59 33.16 -9.86
N ILE A 435 9.77 32.13 -9.04
CA ILE A 435 10.00 30.75 -9.51
C ILE A 435 8.65 30.12 -9.88
N HIS A 436 8.56 29.59 -11.10
CA HIS A 436 7.38 28.92 -11.63
C HIS A 436 7.55 27.41 -11.56
N LEU A 437 6.77 26.73 -10.71
CA LEU A 437 6.79 25.27 -10.55
C LEU A 437 5.63 24.65 -11.33
N ASP A 438 5.92 23.93 -12.41
CA ASP A 438 4.94 23.16 -13.16
C ASP A 438 4.52 21.93 -12.35
N MET A 439 3.21 21.79 -12.13
CA MET A 439 2.59 20.72 -11.34
C MET A 439 1.49 20.05 -12.17
N PRO A 440 1.76 18.92 -12.85
CA PRO A 440 0.76 18.22 -13.66
C PRO A 440 -0.32 17.61 -12.78
N GLN A 441 -1.56 17.57 -13.28
CA GLN A 441 -2.72 16.97 -12.62
C GLN A 441 -3.68 16.36 -13.65
N ASP A 442 -4.24 15.20 -13.33
CA ASP A 442 -5.35 14.62 -14.10
C ASP A 442 -6.61 15.49 -13.95
N GLN A 443 -7.06 16.07 -15.06
CA GLN A 443 -8.23 16.94 -15.13
C GLN A 443 -9.55 16.21 -14.79
N THR A 444 -9.59 14.88 -14.89
CA THR A 444 -10.76 14.05 -14.56
C THR A 444 -10.83 13.73 -13.07
N ALA A 445 -9.69 13.76 -12.37
CA ALA A 445 -9.57 13.40 -10.96
C ALA A 445 -9.96 14.57 -10.04
N SER A 446 -11.25 14.94 -10.03
CA SER A 446 -11.80 16.11 -9.33
C SER A 446 -11.28 16.34 -7.88
N GLY A 447 -11.14 15.27 -7.09
CA GLY A 447 -10.59 15.34 -5.73
C GLY A 447 -9.10 15.69 -5.67
N LEU A 448 -8.29 15.18 -6.60
CA LEU A 448 -6.87 15.52 -6.73
C LEU A 448 -6.71 16.96 -7.26
N MET A 449 -7.56 17.39 -8.19
CA MET A 449 -7.57 18.75 -8.69
C MET A 449 -7.89 19.78 -7.58
N GLN A 450 -8.89 19.52 -6.73
CA GLN A 450 -9.19 20.35 -5.55
C GLN A 450 -8.00 20.40 -4.58
N GLN A 451 -7.34 19.25 -4.37
CA GLN A 451 -6.12 19.13 -3.58
C GLN A 451 -4.98 19.99 -4.13
N ALA A 452 -4.67 19.89 -5.43
CA ALA A 452 -3.64 20.70 -6.09
C ALA A 452 -3.93 22.21 -6.00
N GLN A 453 -5.17 22.63 -6.20
CA GLN A 453 -5.59 24.02 -6.02
C GLN A 453 -5.40 24.49 -4.58
N SER A 454 -5.70 23.65 -3.57
CA SER A 454 -5.43 23.97 -2.16
C SER A 454 -3.93 24.07 -1.86
N MET A 455 -3.09 23.21 -2.46
CA MET A 455 -1.63 23.29 -2.33
C MET A 455 -1.14 24.63 -2.87
N LYS A 456 -1.43 24.93 -4.15
CA LYS A 456 -1.11 26.20 -4.82
C LYS A 456 -1.49 27.41 -3.96
N GLN A 457 -2.75 27.49 -3.54
CA GLN A 457 -3.26 28.62 -2.76
C GLN A 457 -2.54 28.78 -1.41
N SER A 458 -2.24 27.68 -0.71
CA SER A 458 -1.57 27.74 0.59
C SER A 458 -0.09 28.18 0.48
N ILE A 459 0.63 27.66 -0.52
CA ILE A 459 2.03 27.98 -0.77
C ILE A 459 2.16 29.44 -1.23
N GLU A 460 1.39 29.86 -2.25
CA GLU A 460 1.41 31.22 -2.78
C GLU A 460 1.01 32.27 -1.73
N LYS A 461 0.08 31.92 -0.83
CA LYS A 461 -0.31 32.79 0.30
C LYS A 461 0.77 32.88 1.39
N SER A 462 1.49 31.80 1.64
CA SER A 462 2.52 31.75 2.68
C SER A 462 3.82 32.43 2.24
N LEU A 463 4.20 32.27 0.97
CA LEU A 463 5.49 32.70 0.42
C LEU A 463 5.43 33.96 -0.45
N GLY A 464 4.26 34.34 -0.94
CA GLY A 464 4.09 35.47 -1.87
C GLY A 464 4.30 35.06 -3.35
N LYS A 465 3.44 35.57 -4.22
CA LYS A 465 3.47 35.30 -5.68
C LYS A 465 4.65 35.95 -6.39
N GLU A 466 5.26 36.94 -5.76
CA GLU A 466 6.52 37.57 -6.15
C GLU A 466 7.73 36.64 -5.92
N ASN A 467 7.57 35.55 -5.15
CA ASN A 467 8.62 34.56 -4.91
C ASN A 467 8.29 33.21 -5.58
N VAL A 468 7.07 32.69 -5.46
CA VAL A 468 6.69 31.39 -6.04
C VAL A 468 5.30 31.43 -6.68
N VAL A 469 5.19 30.81 -7.86
CA VAL A 469 3.93 30.48 -8.54
C VAL A 469 3.88 28.97 -8.78
N ILE A 470 2.76 28.33 -8.43
CA ILE A 470 2.53 26.90 -8.73
C ILE A 470 1.64 26.78 -9.95
N ASP A 471 2.19 26.42 -11.10
CA ASP A 471 1.47 26.31 -12.36
C ASP A 471 0.87 24.91 -12.52
N ILE A 472 -0.43 24.78 -12.25
CA ILE A 472 -1.16 23.52 -12.43
C ILE A 472 -1.31 23.25 -13.93
N ILE A 473 -0.82 22.10 -14.38
CA ILE A 473 -0.89 21.65 -15.77
C ILE A 473 -1.99 20.58 -15.87
N GLU A 474 -3.15 20.96 -16.38
CA GLU A 474 -4.28 20.05 -16.58
C GLU A 474 -4.00 19.11 -17.76
N LEU A 475 -4.03 17.80 -17.50
CA LEU A 475 -3.73 16.74 -18.46
C LEU A 475 -4.83 15.67 -18.44
N ASN A 476 -4.92 14.88 -19.51
CA ASN A 476 -5.69 13.63 -19.48
C ASN A 476 -4.95 12.56 -18.66
N THR A 477 -5.69 11.55 -18.18
CA THR A 477 -5.19 10.47 -17.33
C THR A 477 -3.96 9.75 -17.87
N ASP A 478 -3.96 9.39 -19.16
CA ASP A 478 -2.85 8.64 -19.77
C ASP A 478 -1.58 9.48 -19.84
N THR A 479 -1.68 10.74 -20.28
CA THR A 479 -0.53 11.67 -20.30
C THR A 479 -0.03 11.96 -18.88
N TYR A 480 -0.94 12.23 -17.93
CA TYR A 480 -0.57 12.45 -16.52
C TYR A 480 0.21 11.27 -15.95
N ASN A 481 -0.29 10.04 -16.13
CA ASN A 481 0.36 8.83 -15.63
C ASN A 481 1.73 8.62 -16.29
N ASN A 482 1.80 8.73 -17.62
CA ASN A 482 3.02 8.46 -18.39
C ASN A 482 4.17 9.43 -18.08
N ILE A 483 3.89 10.68 -17.68
CA ILE A 483 4.92 11.65 -17.29
C ILE A 483 5.18 11.70 -15.78
N THR A 484 4.51 10.87 -14.97
CA THR A 484 4.66 10.85 -13.51
C THR A 484 4.85 9.43 -12.95
N TYR A 485 3.78 8.75 -12.56
CA TYR A 485 3.80 7.48 -11.84
C TYR A 485 4.21 6.29 -12.74
N MET A 486 3.78 6.29 -14.00
CA MET A 486 4.10 5.24 -14.97
C MET A 486 5.36 5.53 -15.81
N ALA A 487 6.06 6.64 -15.55
CA ALA A 487 7.32 6.95 -16.21
C ALA A 487 8.37 5.86 -15.90
N GLU A 488 8.94 5.26 -16.95
CA GLU A 488 9.94 4.21 -16.87
C GLU A 488 11.35 4.80 -16.63
N THR A 489 11.60 6.00 -17.15
CA THR A 489 12.89 6.69 -17.15
C THR A 489 12.79 8.11 -16.58
N THR A 490 13.91 8.69 -16.14
CA THR A 490 13.93 10.08 -15.63
C THR A 490 13.56 11.11 -16.70
N ASN A 491 13.85 10.85 -17.97
CA ASN A 491 13.54 11.78 -19.07
C ASN A 491 12.05 11.86 -19.40
N GLN A 492 11.23 10.90 -18.92
CA GLN A 492 9.77 10.99 -19.00
C GLN A 492 9.16 11.80 -17.85
N GLN A 493 9.93 12.10 -16.78
CA GLN A 493 9.45 12.88 -15.63
C GLN A 493 9.42 14.37 -16.00
N ASP A 494 8.29 14.86 -16.50
CA ASP A 494 8.12 16.21 -17.04
C ASP A 494 7.29 17.13 -16.11
N TRP A 495 7.91 17.55 -15.01
CA TRP A 495 7.30 18.37 -13.95
C TRP A 495 8.38 18.89 -13.00
N ASP A 496 8.14 19.96 -12.23
CA ASP A 496 9.05 20.40 -11.16
C ASP A 496 8.56 19.96 -9.77
N LEU A 497 7.23 19.95 -9.58
CA LEU A 497 6.55 19.52 -8.36
C LEU A 497 5.46 18.49 -8.72
N SER A 498 5.46 17.33 -8.07
CA SER A 498 4.44 16.29 -8.31
C SER A 498 3.87 15.75 -7.00
N THR A 499 2.61 15.33 -7.02
CA THR A 499 1.93 14.60 -5.92
C THR A 499 1.47 13.21 -6.36
N ALA A 500 1.99 12.70 -7.47
CA ALA A 500 1.60 11.42 -8.06
C ALA A 500 2.12 10.19 -7.28
N SER A 501 3.07 10.39 -6.37
CA SER A 501 3.81 9.32 -5.72
C SER A 501 3.47 9.15 -4.23
N GLY A 502 3.61 7.92 -3.78
CA GLY A 502 3.53 7.51 -2.38
C GLY A 502 4.11 6.13 -2.23
N TRP A 503 4.46 5.75 -1.00
CA TRP A 503 5.11 4.46 -0.72
C TRP A 503 4.39 3.69 0.37
N SER A 504 4.34 2.36 0.21
CA SER A 504 3.92 1.38 1.22
C SER A 504 5.10 0.43 1.41
N PRO A 505 5.44 -0.02 2.63
CA PRO A 505 6.66 -0.77 2.87
C PRO A 505 6.50 -2.22 2.44
N ASP A 506 7.54 -2.73 1.82
CA ASP A 506 7.63 -4.11 1.37
C ASP A 506 7.95 -5.11 2.49
N HIS A 507 8.61 -4.64 3.55
CA HIS A 507 8.93 -5.44 4.71
C HIS A 507 8.88 -4.62 5.99
N ALA A 508 8.83 -5.30 7.13
CA ALA A 508 8.65 -4.70 8.45
C ALA A 508 9.95 -4.04 8.99
N ASP A 509 10.53 -3.13 8.21
CA ASP A 509 11.82 -2.48 8.49
C ASP A 509 11.89 -1.03 7.97
N PRO A 510 12.48 -0.06 8.69
CA PRO A 510 12.58 1.33 8.23
C PRO A 510 13.30 1.49 6.88
N SER A 511 14.26 0.61 6.55
CA SER A 511 14.93 0.59 5.24
C SER A 511 13.93 0.45 4.10
N SER A 512 12.83 -0.29 4.33
CA SER A 512 11.76 -0.48 3.35
C SER A 512 11.06 0.81 2.91
N TYR A 513 11.21 1.91 3.66
CA TYR A 513 10.84 3.26 3.22
C TYR A 513 12.04 4.08 2.77
N LEU A 514 13.16 4.00 3.47
CA LEU A 514 14.28 4.93 3.31
C LEU A 514 15.13 4.60 2.07
N ASP A 515 15.41 3.31 1.83
CA ASP A 515 16.22 2.81 0.71
C ASP A 515 15.73 3.36 -0.66
N ILE A 516 14.43 3.64 -0.81
CA ILE A 516 13.83 4.14 -2.05
C ILE A 516 14.32 5.54 -2.45
N PHE A 517 14.78 6.34 -1.47
CA PHE A 517 15.37 7.67 -1.69
C PHE A 517 16.89 7.62 -1.77
N ASN A 518 17.53 6.48 -1.50
CA ASN A 518 18.99 6.36 -1.46
C ASN A 518 19.60 6.33 -2.88
N PRO A 519 20.25 7.40 -3.36
CA PRO A 519 20.73 7.50 -4.72
C PRO A 519 21.89 6.53 -5.04
N THR A 520 22.48 5.86 -4.04
CA THR A 520 23.59 4.91 -4.25
C THR A 520 23.13 3.46 -4.43
N MET A 521 21.87 3.14 -4.16
CA MET A 521 21.31 1.79 -4.31
C MET A 521 20.69 1.61 -5.70
N ALA A 522 21.01 0.52 -6.39
CA ALA A 522 20.46 0.23 -7.72
C ALA A 522 18.93 0.05 -7.73
N SER A 523 18.36 -0.43 -6.63
CA SER A 523 16.93 -0.67 -6.42
C SER A 523 16.11 0.57 -6.02
N ALA A 524 16.78 1.70 -5.76
CA ALA A 524 16.12 2.91 -5.28
C ALA A 524 15.16 3.50 -6.31
N GLN A 525 14.07 4.10 -5.84
CA GLN A 525 13.01 4.67 -6.66
C GLN A 525 13.24 6.17 -6.94
N THR A 526 14.49 6.62 -6.92
CA THR A 526 14.86 8.04 -7.09
C THR A 526 14.47 8.64 -8.44
N LYS A 527 14.03 7.82 -9.40
CA LYS A 527 13.39 8.32 -10.63
C LYS A 527 12.18 9.22 -10.34
N PHE A 528 11.45 9.00 -9.24
CA PHE A 528 10.33 9.85 -8.80
C PHE A 528 10.76 11.17 -8.12
N ILE A 529 12.07 11.45 -8.06
CA ILE A 529 12.67 12.78 -7.81
C ILE A 529 13.60 13.20 -8.96
N GLY A 530 13.46 12.59 -10.14
CA GLY A 530 14.21 12.91 -11.37
C GLY A 530 15.60 12.29 -11.47
N LEU A 531 16.06 11.52 -10.48
CA LEU A 531 17.44 11.03 -10.40
C LEU A 531 17.58 9.57 -10.84
N ASN A 532 18.54 9.29 -11.71
CA ASN A 532 18.96 7.93 -12.02
C ASN A 532 19.80 7.39 -10.85
N PRO A 533 19.41 6.27 -10.21
CA PRO A 533 20.23 5.66 -9.18
C PRO A 533 21.64 5.35 -9.67
N ILE A 534 22.62 5.47 -8.78
CA ILE A 534 24.07 5.34 -8.98
C ILE A 534 24.68 6.43 -9.89
N LYS A 535 23.98 6.88 -10.94
CA LYS A 535 24.50 7.84 -11.92
C LYS A 535 24.41 9.29 -11.44
N ASP A 536 23.28 9.70 -10.88
CA ASP A 536 23.00 11.10 -10.54
C ASP A 536 23.35 11.46 -9.07
N VAL A 537 24.21 10.68 -8.41
CA VAL A 537 24.62 10.86 -7.00
C VAL A 537 25.19 12.26 -6.74
N ALA A 538 25.93 12.85 -7.68
CA ALA A 538 26.44 14.21 -7.53
C ALA A 538 25.31 15.26 -7.40
N ILE A 539 24.23 15.10 -8.16
CA ILE A 539 23.04 15.97 -8.12
C ILE A 539 22.24 15.70 -6.84
N ALA A 540 22.18 14.44 -6.40
CA ALA A 540 21.59 14.07 -5.11
C ALA A 540 22.32 14.75 -3.93
N ASN A 541 23.66 14.78 -3.97
CA ASN A 541 24.48 15.44 -2.96
C ASN A 541 24.35 16.97 -3.01
N GLU A 542 24.26 17.58 -4.20
CA GLU A 542 23.92 19.01 -4.36
C GLU A 542 22.55 19.33 -3.74
N ALA A 543 21.57 18.44 -3.92
CA ALA A 543 20.27 18.50 -3.25
C ALA A 543 20.32 18.15 -1.74
N GLY A 544 21.48 17.83 -1.16
CA GLY A 544 21.65 17.59 0.27
C GLY A 544 21.29 16.18 0.75
N LEU A 545 21.32 15.17 -0.13
CA LEU A 545 21.07 13.77 0.24
C LEU A 545 22.31 13.01 0.74
N GLU A 546 23.50 13.61 0.74
CA GLU A 546 24.77 12.94 1.08
C GLU A 546 24.76 12.35 2.50
N GLU A 547 24.36 13.13 3.51
CA GLU A 547 24.33 12.66 4.89
C GLU A 547 23.27 11.56 5.09
N PHE A 548 22.08 11.74 4.51
CA PHE A 548 21.02 10.75 4.53
C PHE A 548 21.52 9.41 3.95
N THR A 549 22.09 9.44 2.75
CA THR A 549 22.64 8.29 2.02
C THR A 549 23.63 7.49 2.87
N ARG A 550 24.54 8.20 3.56
CA ARG A 550 25.53 7.59 4.45
C ARG A 550 24.88 6.98 5.70
N LEU A 551 23.97 7.70 6.37
CA LEU A 551 23.32 7.22 7.59
C LEU A 551 22.44 5.99 7.33
N ASP A 552 21.77 5.96 6.19
CA ASP A 552 20.92 4.87 5.71
C ASP A 552 21.76 3.60 5.40
N GLY A 553 22.87 3.78 4.66
CA GLY A 553 23.84 2.71 4.41
C GLY A 553 24.50 2.17 5.70
N ASP A 554 24.95 3.04 6.60
CA ASP A 554 25.49 2.66 7.90
C ASP A 554 24.47 1.81 8.70
N ALA A 555 23.18 2.17 8.68
CA ALA A 555 22.12 1.43 9.37
C ALA A 555 21.90 0.03 8.76
N GLY A 556 22.05 -0.11 7.44
CA GLY A 556 22.00 -1.38 6.73
C GLY A 556 23.15 -2.34 7.07
N HIS A 557 24.23 -1.87 7.68
CA HIS A 557 25.38 -2.69 8.10
C HIS A 557 25.29 -3.23 9.54
N ILE A 558 24.45 -2.65 10.39
CA ILE A 558 24.18 -3.17 11.73
C ILE A 558 23.27 -4.41 11.57
N THR A 559 23.57 -5.53 12.25
CA THR A 559 22.81 -6.79 12.07
C THR A 559 22.57 -7.56 13.38
N ASP A 560 23.22 -7.13 14.46
CA ASP A 560 23.28 -7.75 15.79
C ASP A 560 22.52 -6.92 16.85
N ASN A 561 22.33 -5.62 16.63
CA ASN A 561 21.61 -4.73 17.55
C ASN A 561 20.46 -3.99 16.84
N GLN A 562 19.21 -4.36 17.14
CA GLN A 562 18.03 -3.82 16.47
C GLN A 562 17.69 -2.37 16.89
N ASP A 563 17.80 -2.02 18.17
CA ASP A 563 17.52 -0.66 18.66
C ASP A 563 18.55 0.35 18.12
N GLU A 564 19.83 -0.03 18.11
CA GLU A 564 20.89 0.82 17.54
C GLU A 564 20.70 1.02 16.02
N ARG A 565 20.34 -0.04 15.30
CA ARG A 565 19.99 0.02 13.88
C ARG A 565 18.79 0.94 13.61
N PHE A 566 17.72 0.80 14.37
CA PHE A 566 16.53 1.64 14.20
C PHE A 566 16.79 3.10 14.60
N LYS A 567 17.59 3.35 15.63
CA LYS A 567 18.09 4.71 15.96
C LYS A 567 18.91 5.31 14.82
N LYS A 568 19.73 4.51 14.14
CA LYS A 568 20.49 4.97 12.96
C LYS A 568 19.58 5.31 11.78
N TYR A 569 18.54 4.52 11.51
CA TYR A 569 17.49 4.90 10.55
C TYR A 569 16.68 6.12 10.98
N ALA A 570 16.48 6.37 12.28
CA ALA A 570 15.83 7.59 12.75
C ALA A 570 16.68 8.84 12.44
N GLN A 571 18.02 8.74 12.52
CA GLN A 571 18.94 9.78 12.06
C GLN A 571 18.86 9.95 10.53
N ALA A 572 18.82 8.87 9.76
CA ALA A 572 18.64 8.94 8.30
C ALA A 572 17.30 9.62 7.93
N GLN A 573 16.19 9.24 8.58
CA GLN A 573 14.88 9.88 8.38
C GLN A 573 14.90 11.37 8.75
N ALA A 574 15.65 11.77 9.79
CA ALA A 574 15.83 13.18 10.13
C ALA A 574 16.60 13.94 9.02
N ALA A 575 17.73 13.40 8.55
CA ALA A 575 18.49 13.97 7.42
C ALA A 575 17.65 14.10 6.14
N LEU A 576 16.85 13.06 5.80
CA LEU A 576 15.95 13.08 4.65
C LEU A 576 14.85 14.14 4.80
N THR A 577 14.31 14.32 6.00
CA THR A 577 13.30 15.36 6.30
C THR A 577 13.90 16.76 6.21
N ASP A 578 15.12 16.96 6.73
CA ASP A 578 15.85 18.21 6.63
C ASP A 578 16.26 18.54 5.18
N SER A 579 16.58 17.55 4.33
CA SER A 579 16.84 17.80 2.91
C SER A 579 15.61 18.37 2.16
N ALA A 580 14.39 18.11 2.64
CA ALA A 580 13.13 18.52 2.03
C ALA A 580 12.98 18.15 0.52
N VAL A 581 13.65 17.10 0.03
CA VAL A 581 13.46 16.61 -1.37
C VAL A 581 12.06 16.03 -1.61
N TYR A 582 11.34 15.75 -0.54
CA TYR A 582 9.96 15.30 -0.50
C TYR A 582 9.20 16.03 0.62
N ILE A 583 7.88 16.11 0.51
CA ILE A 583 6.99 16.70 1.53
C ILE A 583 5.89 15.68 1.87
N PRO A 584 5.92 15.03 3.05
CA PRO A 584 4.86 14.13 3.51
C PRO A 584 3.49 14.81 3.49
N THR A 585 2.49 14.20 2.85
CA THR A 585 1.13 14.77 2.73
C THR A 585 0.14 14.01 3.61
N TYR A 586 -0.18 12.77 3.28
CA TYR A 586 -1.17 11.95 3.99
C TYR A 586 -0.92 10.44 3.82
N SER A 587 -1.51 9.64 4.69
CA SER A 587 -1.66 8.19 4.52
C SER A 587 -3.08 7.84 4.08
N LEU A 588 -3.30 6.64 3.54
CA LEU A 588 -4.64 6.05 3.51
C LEU A 588 -5.18 5.85 4.94
N GLY A 589 -6.48 5.58 5.05
CA GLY A 589 -7.20 5.72 6.31
C GLY A 589 -7.67 7.16 6.51
N GLY A 590 -7.96 7.56 7.76
CA GLY A 590 -8.27 8.94 8.16
C GLY A 590 -9.50 9.60 7.50
N THR A 591 -10.19 8.91 6.60
CA THR A 591 -11.31 9.42 5.79
C THR A 591 -12.64 8.97 6.37
N PRO A 592 -13.72 9.78 6.21
CA PRO A 592 -15.01 9.45 6.77
C PRO A 592 -15.63 8.25 6.04
N SER A 593 -16.20 7.32 6.81
CA SER A 593 -16.86 6.12 6.28
C SER A 593 -17.99 5.68 7.20
N ILE A 594 -18.88 4.83 6.68
CA ILE A 594 -19.85 4.07 7.48
C ILE A 594 -19.61 2.60 7.15
N THR A 595 -19.72 1.72 8.15
CA THR A 595 -19.48 0.29 7.97
C THR A 595 -20.33 -0.57 8.90
N LYS A 596 -20.64 -1.79 8.45
CA LYS A 596 -21.17 -2.91 9.23
C LYS A 596 -20.09 -3.91 9.67
N VAL A 597 -18.83 -3.69 9.27
CA VAL A 597 -17.69 -4.50 9.76
C VAL A 597 -17.44 -4.17 11.22
N VAL A 598 -17.37 -5.21 12.07
CA VAL A 598 -17.03 -5.06 13.49
C VAL A 598 -15.59 -4.52 13.60
N PRO A 599 -15.35 -3.39 14.29
CA PRO A 599 -14.05 -2.72 14.26
C PRO A 599 -12.91 -3.62 14.77
N PHE A 600 -11.76 -3.54 14.09
CA PHE A 600 -10.51 -4.23 14.47
C PHE A 600 -10.61 -5.77 14.53
N THR A 601 -11.50 -6.35 13.72
CA THR A 601 -11.60 -7.81 13.56
C THR A 601 -10.77 -8.35 12.40
N GLY A 602 -10.67 -7.63 11.27
CA GLY A 602 -9.79 -8.01 10.16
C GLY A 602 -8.29 -8.00 10.53
N ALA A 603 -7.47 -8.64 9.70
CA ALA A 603 -6.02 -8.63 9.87
C ALA A 603 -5.45 -7.21 9.87
N PHE A 604 -4.34 -7.02 10.57
CA PHE A 604 -3.57 -5.79 10.59
C PHE A 604 -2.08 -6.15 10.46
N GLY A 605 -1.40 -5.53 9.51
CA GLY A 605 0.05 -5.63 9.35
C GLY A 605 0.57 -4.34 8.73
N TRP A 606 1.82 -3.95 9.02
CA TRP A 606 2.36 -2.70 8.48
C TRP A 606 2.98 -2.84 7.08
N SER A 607 3.31 -4.05 6.62
CA SER A 607 3.98 -4.33 5.34
C SER A 607 3.42 -5.60 4.72
N GLY A 608 3.67 -5.82 3.44
CA GLY A 608 3.35 -7.09 2.76
C GLY A 608 1.90 -7.26 2.33
N ASN A 609 1.58 -8.43 1.78
CA ASN A 609 0.21 -8.82 1.50
C ASN A 609 -0.51 -9.25 2.79
N LYS A 610 -1.85 -9.18 2.82
CA LYS A 610 -2.70 -9.39 4.03
C LYS A 610 -2.44 -8.37 5.15
N SER A 611 -1.78 -7.26 4.80
CA SER A 611 -1.49 -6.11 5.65
C SER A 611 -2.67 -5.13 5.71
N ASP A 612 -2.50 -4.05 6.47
CA ASP A 612 -3.45 -2.94 6.54
C ASP A 612 -3.68 -2.24 5.19
N ALA A 613 -2.73 -2.31 4.26
CA ALA A 613 -2.81 -1.73 2.92
C ALA A 613 -3.89 -2.43 2.07
N SER A 614 -4.04 -3.75 2.24
CA SER A 614 -4.88 -4.65 1.44
C SER A 614 -6.15 -5.10 2.19
N THR A 615 -7.09 -5.78 1.51
CA THR A 615 -8.27 -6.35 2.18
C THR A 615 -8.14 -7.87 2.33
N PHE A 616 -8.12 -8.37 3.57
CA PHE A 616 -8.10 -9.81 3.88
C PHE A 616 -9.31 -10.19 4.73
N TYR A 617 -10.13 -11.12 4.22
CA TYR A 617 -11.49 -11.36 4.73
C TYR A 617 -11.59 -12.38 5.87
N LYS A 618 -10.56 -13.21 6.11
CA LYS A 618 -10.56 -14.31 7.12
C LYS A 618 -11.23 -13.88 8.42
N TYR A 619 -10.55 -13.04 9.19
CA TYR A 619 -10.99 -12.60 10.52
C TYR A 619 -12.17 -11.61 10.53
N MET A 620 -12.66 -11.17 9.37
CA MET A 620 -13.70 -10.13 9.27
C MET A 620 -15.02 -10.60 9.91
N LYS A 621 -15.56 -9.81 10.83
CA LYS A 621 -16.91 -10.03 11.41
C LYS A 621 -17.85 -8.93 10.98
N LEU A 622 -19.12 -9.28 10.76
CA LEU A 622 -20.19 -8.34 10.43
C LEU A 622 -21.18 -8.19 11.58
N GLN A 623 -21.81 -7.02 11.66
CA GLN A 623 -22.92 -6.71 12.56
C GLN A 623 -24.09 -6.09 11.79
N ASP A 624 -25.31 -6.31 12.27
CA ASP A 624 -26.54 -6.01 11.50
C ASP A 624 -26.74 -4.50 11.26
N LYS A 625 -26.39 -3.71 12.29
CA LYS A 625 -26.47 -2.25 12.28
C LYS A 625 -25.11 -1.63 11.98
N PRO A 626 -25.05 -0.44 11.33
CA PRO A 626 -23.79 0.28 11.16
C PRO A 626 -23.12 0.57 12.50
N VAL A 627 -21.79 0.52 12.54
CA VAL A 627 -20.98 0.87 13.71
C VAL A 627 -21.24 2.32 14.11
N THR A 628 -21.35 2.62 15.41
CA THR A 628 -21.41 4.00 15.89
C THR A 628 -20.02 4.57 16.12
N SER A 629 -19.81 5.87 15.96
CA SER A 629 -18.54 6.55 16.26
C SER A 629 -18.12 6.34 17.73
N LYS A 630 -19.09 6.20 18.64
CA LYS A 630 -18.88 5.89 20.06
C LYS A 630 -18.32 4.47 20.24
N ASP A 631 -18.95 3.47 19.63
CA ASP A 631 -18.52 2.08 19.73
C ASP A 631 -17.18 1.86 19.02
N TYR A 632 -16.98 2.52 17.87
CA TYR A 632 -15.72 2.54 17.14
C TYR A 632 -14.57 3.07 18.00
N ASN A 633 -14.73 4.25 18.62
CA ASN A 633 -13.70 4.86 19.47
C ASN A 633 -13.42 4.01 20.73
N LYS A 634 -14.45 3.37 21.30
CA LYS A 634 -14.30 2.41 22.40
C LYS A 634 -13.50 1.17 21.96
N ALA A 635 -13.81 0.63 20.79
CA ALA A 635 -13.10 -0.50 20.21
C ALA A 635 -11.64 -0.14 19.86
N LEU A 636 -11.38 1.04 19.30
CA LEU A 636 -10.04 1.53 18.98
C LEU A 636 -9.16 1.64 20.23
N LYS A 637 -9.68 2.22 21.32
CA LYS A 637 -8.96 2.34 22.59
C LYS A 637 -8.66 0.97 23.21
N LYS A 638 -9.58 0.00 23.08
CA LYS A 638 -9.35 -1.38 23.52
C LYS A 638 -8.28 -2.06 22.66
N TRP A 639 -8.45 -2.02 21.33
CA TRP A 639 -7.56 -2.65 20.37
C TRP A 639 -6.12 -2.15 20.49
N LYS A 640 -5.88 -0.83 20.59
CA LYS A 640 -4.52 -0.29 20.80
C LYS A 640 -3.82 -0.90 22.03
N LYS A 641 -4.52 -1.00 23.16
CA LYS A 641 -4.01 -1.57 24.42
C LYS A 641 -3.79 -3.09 24.35
N ASP A 642 -4.65 -3.80 23.62
CA ASP A 642 -4.49 -5.25 23.44
C ASP A 642 -3.36 -5.57 22.45
N LYS A 643 -3.25 -4.79 21.38
CA LYS A 643 -2.16 -4.83 20.39
C LYS A 643 -0.80 -4.65 21.06
N GLU A 644 -0.60 -3.56 21.80
CA GLU A 644 0.63 -3.26 22.54
C GLU A 644 1.13 -4.49 23.32
N LYS A 645 0.26 -5.08 24.13
CA LYS A 645 0.53 -6.30 24.91
C LYS A 645 0.70 -7.58 24.10
N SER A 646 0.11 -7.67 22.92
CA SER A 646 0.28 -8.80 22.01
C SER A 646 1.66 -8.73 21.34
N ASN A 647 2.04 -7.53 20.92
CA ASN A 647 3.30 -7.25 20.23
C ASN A 647 4.51 -7.38 21.17
N GLU A 648 4.41 -6.96 22.44
CA GLU A 648 5.40 -7.24 23.49
C GLU A 648 5.68 -8.75 23.60
N LYS A 649 4.64 -9.55 23.81
CA LYS A 649 4.75 -11.02 23.94
C LYS A 649 5.23 -11.71 22.67
N TYR A 650 4.88 -11.16 21.51
CA TYR A 650 5.36 -11.64 20.22
C TYR A 650 6.87 -11.39 20.10
N ALA A 651 7.36 -10.19 20.45
CA ALA A 651 8.79 -9.89 20.47
C ALA A 651 9.56 -10.83 21.42
N GLU A 652 9.09 -11.02 22.66
CA GLU A 652 9.62 -12.00 23.63
C GLU A 652 9.55 -13.47 23.14
N SER A 653 8.76 -13.76 22.11
CA SER A 653 8.66 -15.11 21.53
C SER A 653 9.72 -15.35 20.46
N LEU A 654 10.23 -14.31 19.79
CA LEU A 654 11.13 -14.45 18.64
C LEU A 654 12.45 -15.15 18.99
N GLU A 655 13.04 -14.86 20.15
CA GLU A 655 14.25 -15.55 20.64
C GLU A 655 14.10 -17.08 20.71
N LYS A 656 12.88 -17.58 20.95
CA LYS A 656 12.58 -19.02 21.08
C LYS A 656 12.64 -19.76 19.74
N HIS A 657 12.68 -19.02 18.63
CA HIS A 657 12.88 -19.55 17.29
C HIS A 657 14.35 -19.65 16.89
N ILE A 658 15.28 -19.01 17.63
CA ILE A 658 16.71 -19.13 17.38
C ILE A 658 17.21 -20.49 17.88
N GLU A 659 17.97 -21.19 17.04
CA GLU A 659 18.53 -22.51 17.35
C GLU A 659 19.57 -22.41 18.48
N LYS A 660 19.49 -23.36 19.43
CA LYS A 660 20.26 -23.33 20.69
C LYS A 660 21.68 -23.90 20.60
#